data_AF-A0A259P3T5-F1
#
_entry.id   AF-A0A259P3T5-F1
#
_cell.length_a   1.000
_cell.length_b   1.000
_cell.length_c   1.000
_cell.angle_alpha   90.00
_cell.angle_beta   90.00
_cell.angle_gamma   90.00
#
_symmetry.space_group_name_H-M   'P 1'
#
loop_
_entity.id
_entity.type
_entity.pdbx_description
1 polymer ?
#
loop_
_entity_poly.entity_id
_entity_poly.type
_entity_poly.pdbx_seq_one_letter_code
_entity_poly.pdbx_strand_id
1 'polypeptide(L)'
;MIDSWLKADLAQFYNHHPVAVLIDESGEAEFLLKALPSDYVVYYTDNELSELEAKYRIEKALQHNNTQGAKQLIYTQLPLNKLSFVREYFEVYGGVEIHSLPNYIKHKVHQTLNLNINLPKDELIAAAKVSVGKDQSYWLDVSHKGASEIFDLDKELLPFVHAPERYAKEEFDEQLMETFYRKVNELLGQQFIAKPPSTLASEVVNSLLKGLASNTCHKSLLAMYRTWLDSVSYKTSFDAYLQKHSLDKTVEIWQVHPDHPFVKVDEAWLKQLGQKLNNKSLQQTERSQFLARLKQRHQSKPAQALGITFWGDVIALLEFDAKDMSYLSDFTECVEFYKKHIAPLDTAIRNLYTQFLQQPELLGPFQELYKEYVSLFFDKWFNNFGQYQENQTGILKRLIETNSSKKIAVIVGDGVAYEIAEQVAAKVFRDGTQCKLSKAHILADVPSETENNMSHIYMANGVVESVQAKREKYLVEQHSGVNIDFTRLDEVSDEPLAGQVLICTYKDIDDMGDKLNSKALKYFPESIDFFAAKITQLLQIGYAKVYLITDHGFVLTGLLSESEKIAVKPIGNHYIDERFIWTSDKQPQLKPNFIEVAKSYKEFNYLYFARSMNPFKTPGTYGFAHGGLAPQELVTPYFCWERETDSIGALNIAISNKKDLVSVTGELFQIKLLASSEAINLFTQERKVMLLFFANQHQVSKSDIFTMQNGEKALKEFTFDGHDELEVQVVDAITKQQLDRITIQKNNDRDLGGLF
;
A
#
# COMPACT_ATOMS: atom_id res chain seq x y z
N MET A 1 -3.77 -5.35 -40.17
CA MET A 1 -2.81 -5.80 -41.20
C MET A 1 -3.48 -5.89 -42.55
N ILE A 2 -4.66 -6.49 -42.68
CA ILE A 2 -5.38 -6.48 -43.97
C ILE A 2 -5.65 -5.06 -44.48
N ASP A 3 -5.92 -4.13 -43.56
CA ASP A 3 -6.05 -2.71 -43.85
C ASP A 3 -4.73 -2.10 -44.34
N SER A 4 -3.59 -2.52 -43.77
CA SER A 4 -2.27 -2.14 -44.26
C SER A 4 -1.98 -2.69 -45.66
N TRP A 5 -2.41 -3.91 -45.98
CA TRP A 5 -2.28 -4.48 -47.32
C TRP A 5 -3.09 -3.69 -48.34
N LEU A 6 -4.35 -3.36 -48.03
CA LEU A 6 -5.18 -2.53 -48.90
C LEU A 6 -4.57 -1.13 -49.09
N LYS A 7 -4.11 -0.50 -47.99
CA LYS A 7 -3.44 0.81 -48.06
C LYS A 7 -2.18 0.77 -48.93
N ALA A 8 -1.38 -0.30 -48.82
CA ALA A 8 -0.19 -0.48 -49.63
C ALA A 8 -0.51 -0.68 -51.12
N ASP A 9 -1.58 -1.41 -51.43
CA ASP A 9 -2.06 -1.58 -52.81
C ASP A 9 -2.54 -0.26 -53.39
N LEU A 10 -3.36 0.48 -52.64
CA LEU A 10 -3.86 1.80 -53.05
C LEU A 10 -2.72 2.83 -53.20
N ALA A 11 -1.70 2.78 -52.33
CA ALA A 11 -0.57 3.71 -52.37
C ALA A 11 0.23 3.62 -53.68
N GLN A 12 0.27 2.47 -54.35
CA GLN A 12 0.96 2.31 -55.64
C GLN A 12 0.39 3.26 -56.70
N PHE A 13 -0.92 3.51 -56.66
CA PHE A 13 -1.62 4.41 -57.57
C PHE A 13 -1.54 5.86 -57.09
N TYR A 14 -1.74 6.09 -55.78
CA TYR A 14 -1.72 7.44 -55.22
C TYR A 14 -0.35 8.14 -55.28
N ASN A 15 0.74 7.39 -55.46
CA ASN A 15 2.06 7.96 -55.71
C ASN A 15 2.16 8.71 -57.06
N HIS A 16 1.27 8.40 -58.01
CA HIS A 16 1.30 8.92 -59.37
C HIS A 16 0.02 9.69 -59.75
N HIS A 17 -1.11 9.37 -59.12
CA HIS A 17 -2.43 9.90 -59.47
C HIS A 17 -3.25 10.27 -58.22
N PRO A 18 -4.09 11.33 -58.28
CA PRO A 18 -4.90 11.74 -57.12
C PRO A 18 -6.18 10.92 -56.92
N VAL A 19 -6.48 9.98 -57.84
CA VAL A 19 -7.71 9.17 -57.87
C VAL A 19 -7.33 7.70 -58.03
N ALA A 20 -8.02 6.81 -57.31
CA ALA A 20 -7.94 5.37 -57.53
C ALA A 20 -9.35 4.74 -57.47
N VAL A 21 -9.50 3.57 -58.10
CA VAL A 21 -10.75 2.80 -58.10
C VAL A 21 -10.55 1.49 -57.34
N LEU A 22 -11.45 1.18 -56.41
CA LEU A 22 -11.52 -0.10 -55.71
C LEU A 22 -12.77 -0.86 -56.17
N ILE A 23 -12.55 -1.94 -56.91
CA ILE A 23 -13.60 -2.85 -57.37
C ILE A 23 -13.66 -4.02 -56.38
N ASP A 24 -14.79 -4.17 -55.68
CA ASP A 24 -15.08 -5.27 -54.76
C ASP A 24 -16.34 -5.98 -55.23
N GLU A 25 -16.21 -6.91 -56.18
CA GLU A 25 -17.34 -7.59 -56.82
C GLU A 25 -18.21 -8.37 -55.82
N SER A 26 -17.62 -8.76 -54.68
CA SER A 26 -18.30 -9.53 -53.64
C SER A 26 -19.01 -8.67 -52.60
N GLY A 27 -18.64 -7.39 -52.48
CA GLY A 27 -19.04 -6.52 -51.38
C GLY A 27 -18.40 -6.87 -50.02
N GLU A 28 -17.64 -7.96 -49.93
CA GLU A 28 -17.11 -8.46 -48.65
C GLU A 28 -15.96 -7.60 -48.11
N ALA A 29 -15.33 -6.77 -48.93
CA ALA A 29 -14.19 -5.92 -48.57
C ALA A 29 -14.58 -4.50 -48.13
N GLU A 30 -15.87 -4.14 -48.18
CA GLU A 30 -16.38 -2.80 -47.83
C GLU A 30 -15.93 -2.34 -46.43
N PHE A 31 -15.83 -3.25 -45.45
CA PHE A 31 -15.42 -2.91 -44.07
C PHE A 31 -14.02 -2.28 -44.00
N LEU A 32 -13.14 -2.55 -44.97
CA LEU A 32 -11.79 -1.98 -45.03
C LEU A 32 -11.80 -0.48 -45.28
N LEU A 33 -12.88 0.06 -45.88
CA LEU A 33 -13.03 1.49 -46.14
C LEU A 33 -13.05 2.29 -44.83
N LYS A 34 -13.59 1.73 -43.74
CA LYS A 34 -13.59 2.37 -42.41
C LYS A 34 -12.19 2.51 -41.81
N ALA A 35 -11.23 1.72 -42.26
CA ALA A 35 -9.86 1.74 -41.77
C ALA A 35 -8.96 2.73 -42.54
N LEU A 36 -9.48 3.40 -43.58
CA LEU A 36 -8.76 4.42 -44.33
C LEU A 36 -8.65 5.72 -43.52
N PRO A 37 -7.51 6.43 -43.57
CA PRO A 37 -7.36 7.69 -42.87
C PRO A 37 -8.26 8.80 -43.47
N SER A 38 -8.45 9.88 -42.70
CA SER A 38 -9.38 10.97 -43.03
C SER A 38 -9.00 11.79 -44.27
N ASP A 39 -7.81 11.58 -44.84
CA ASP A 39 -7.38 12.16 -46.11
C ASP A 39 -8.04 11.48 -47.33
N TYR A 40 -8.72 10.34 -47.15
CA TYR A 40 -9.47 9.68 -48.19
C TYR A 40 -10.91 10.21 -48.29
N VAL A 41 -11.32 10.59 -49.49
CA VAL A 41 -12.70 10.91 -49.85
C VAL A 41 -13.24 9.74 -50.67
N VAL A 42 -14.18 8.98 -50.10
CA VAL A 42 -14.72 7.77 -50.71
C VAL A 42 -16.05 8.06 -51.41
N TYR A 43 -16.17 7.70 -52.68
CA TYR A 43 -17.40 7.78 -53.48
C TYR A 43 -17.91 6.36 -53.75
N TYR A 44 -19.15 6.09 -53.38
CA TYR A 44 -19.81 4.81 -53.59
C TYR A 44 -20.57 4.83 -54.91
N THR A 45 -20.34 3.82 -55.75
CA THR A 45 -20.97 3.72 -57.07
C THR A 45 -21.49 2.30 -57.32
N ASP A 46 -22.76 2.19 -57.70
CA ASP A 46 -23.45 0.92 -57.96
C ASP A 46 -24.22 0.92 -59.28
N ASN A 47 -24.28 2.06 -59.97
CA ASN A 47 -24.95 2.25 -61.26
C ASN A 47 -24.39 3.45 -62.04
N GLU A 48 -24.76 3.55 -63.31
CA GLU A 48 -24.30 4.60 -64.24
C GLU A 48 -24.53 6.04 -63.73
N LEU A 49 -25.64 6.31 -63.04
CA LEU A 49 -25.93 7.64 -62.49
C LEU A 49 -25.00 7.98 -61.32
N SER A 50 -24.77 7.04 -60.42
CA SER A 50 -23.83 7.20 -59.30
C SER A 50 -22.38 7.35 -59.78
N GLU A 51 -22.00 6.63 -60.84
CA GLU A 51 -20.70 6.78 -61.51
C GLU A 51 -20.51 8.19 -62.08
N LEU A 52 -21.52 8.70 -62.79
CA LEU A 52 -21.49 10.05 -63.37
C LEU A 52 -21.42 11.13 -62.27
N GLU A 53 -22.16 10.94 -61.17
CA GLU A 53 -22.12 11.84 -60.02
C GLU A 53 -20.75 11.84 -59.33
N ALA A 54 -20.17 10.66 -59.09
CA ALA A 54 -18.83 10.53 -58.52
C ALA A 54 -17.79 11.23 -59.40
N LYS A 55 -17.84 11.00 -60.71
CA LYS A 55 -16.98 11.65 -61.71
C LYS A 55 -17.09 13.18 -61.63
N TYR A 56 -18.32 13.72 -61.69
CA TYR A 56 -18.54 15.16 -61.60
C TYR A 56 -17.97 15.77 -60.31
N ARG A 57 -18.19 15.11 -59.15
CA ARG A 57 -17.70 15.60 -57.85
C ARG A 57 -16.17 15.58 -57.78
N ILE A 58 -15.53 14.51 -58.27
CA ILE A 58 -14.06 14.37 -58.31
C ILE A 58 -13.44 15.43 -59.22
N GLU A 59 -13.93 15.58 -60.46
CA GLU A 59 -13.39 16.58 -61.40
C GLU A 59 -13.53 18.00 -60.87
N LYS A 60 -14.69 18.31 -60.25
CA LYS A 60 -14.91 19.61 -59.61
C LYS A 60 -13.95 19.84 -58.44
N ALA A 61 -13.68 18.82 -57.63
CA ALA A 61 -12.74 18.90 -56.52
C ALA A 61 -11.30 19.15 -57.00
N LEU A 62 -10.88 18.44 -58.05
CA LEU A 62 -9.55 18.58 -58.66
C LEU A 62 -9.33 19.95 -59.33
N GLN A 63 -10.38 20.55 -59.91
CA GLN A 63 -10.29 21.87 -60.56
C GLN A 63 -10.10 23.05 -59.60
N HIS A 64 -10.59 22.96 -58.35
CA HIS A 64 -10.62 24.10 -57.42
C HIS A 64 -9.34 24.25 -56.56
N ASN A 65 -8.26 23.48 -56.79
CA ASN A 65 -7.05 23.43 -55.95
C ASN A 65 -7.32 23.25 -54.43
N ASN A 66 -8.54 22.87 -54.05
CA ASN A 66 -9.00 22.77 -52.67
C ASN A 66 -8.65 21.40 -52.04
N THR A 67 -7.96 20.53 -52.80
CA THR A 67 -7.54 19.19 -52.40
C THR A 67 -6.03 19.14 -52.13
N GLN A 68 -5.50 20.06 -51.32
CA GLN A 68 -4.13 19.90 -50.81
C GLN A 68 -4.06 18.64 -49.93
N GLY A 69 -3.76 17.49 -50.55
CA GLY A 69 -3.52 16.21 -49.89
C GLY A 69 -4.67 15.20 -49.87
N ALA A 70 -5.86 15.50 -50.40
CA ALA A 70 -7.02 14.60 -50.31
C ALA A 70 -7.05 13.54 -51.45
N LYS A 71 -7.01 12.26 -51.08
CA LYS A 71 -7.04 11.10 -51.98
C LYS A 71 -8.48 10.73 -52.35
N GLN A 72 -8.82 10.73 -53.64
CA GLN A 72 -10.18 10.42 -54.10
C GLN A 72 -10.31 8.93 -54.43
N LEU A 73 -11.08 8.17 -53.63
CA LEU A 73 -11.29 6.74 -53.85
C LEU A 73 -12.71 6.49 -54.37
N ILE A 74 -12.83 5.76 -55.47
CA ILE A 74 -14.13 5.29 -55.95
C ILE A 74 -14.29 3.82 -55.56
N TYR A 75 -15.30 3.50 -54.75
CA TYR A 75 -15.66 2.14 -54.39
C TYR A 75 -16.85 1.67 -55.23
N THR A 76 -16.76 0.46 -55.77
CA THR A 76 -17.84 -0.14 -56.57
C THR A 76 -17.89 -1.66 -56.41
N GLN A 77 -19.10 -2.21 -56.51
CA GLN A 77 -19.33 -3.66 -56.60
C GLN A 77 -19.57 -4.13 -58.05
N LEU A 78 -19.55 -3.21 -59.02
CA LEU A 78 -19.67 -3.55 -60.43
C LEU A 78 -18.34 -4.09 -60.97
N PRO A 79 -18.32 -5.23 -61.69
CA PRO A 79 -17.11 -5.73 -62.33
C PRO A 79 -16.61 -4.74 -63.40
N LEU A 80 -15.30 -4.76 -63.69
CA LEU A 80 -14.63 -3.79 -64.58
C LEU A 80 -15.31 -3.65 -65.96
N ASN A 81 -15.83 -4.75 -66.52
CA ASN A 81 -16.50 -4.74 -67.83
C ASN A 81 -17.90 -4.12 -67.84
N LYS A 82 -18.49 -3.86 -66.66
CA LYS A 82 -19.79 -3.20 -66.49
C LYS A 82 -19.68 -1.74 -66.07
N LEU A 83 -18.47 -1.26 -65.75
CA LEU A 83 -18.24 0.15 -65.46
C LEU A 83 -18.40 1.00 -66.72
N SER A 84 -18.94 2.20 -66.53
CA SER A 84 -19.23 3.17 -67.58
C SER A 84 -18.29 4.38 -67.47
N PHE A 85 -18.69 5.41 -66.72
CA PHE A 85 -17.93 6.65 -66.56
C PHE A 85 -16.68 6.49 -65.69
N VAL A 86 -16.71 5.62 -64.68
CA VAL A 86 -15.59 5.38 -63.75
C VAL A 86 -14.52 4.48 -64.36
N ARG A 87 -14.87 3.70 -65.39
CA ARG A 87 -13.93 2.81 -66.10
C ARG A 87 -12.70 3.55 -66.60
N GLU A 88 -12.89 4.78 -67.10
CA GLU A 88 -11.79 5.65 -67.54
C GLU A 88 -10.76 5.88 -66.41
N TYR A 89 -11.21 6.11 -65.17
CA TYR A 89 -10.29 6.27 -64.04
C TYR A 89 -9.52 4.99 -63.74
N PHE A 90 -10.15 3.82 -63.83
CA PHE A 90 -9.45 2.55 -63.62
C PHE A 90 -8.40 2.31 -64.72
N GLU A 91 -8.73 2.56 -65.99
CA GLU A 91 -7.81 2.35 -67.11
C GLU A 91 -6.66 3.39 -67.17
N VAL A 92 -6.89 4.62 -66.71
CA VAL A 92 -5.91 5.72 -66.77
C VAL A 92 -5.08 5.83 -65.49
N TYR A 93 -5.70 5.73 -64.31
CA TYR A 93 -5.03 5.93 -63.02
C TYR A 93 -4.77 4.64 -62.25
N GLY A 94 -5.43 3.55 -62.64
CA GLY A 94 -5.33 2.26 -61.98
C GLY A 94 -6.27 2.11 -60.79
N GLY A 95 -6.22 0.92 -60.21
CA GLY A 95 -7.11 0.53 -59.14
C GLY A 95 -6.81 -0.85 -58.61
N VAL A 96 -7.51 -1.21 -57.52
CA VAL A 96 -7.43 -2.53 -56.91
C VAL A 96 -8.69 -3.29 -57.27
N GLU A 97 -8.53 -4.50 -57.79
CA GLU A 97 -9.63 -5.40 -58.13
C GLU A 97 -9.66 -6.60 -57.17
N ILE A 98 -10.76 -6.73 -56.42
CA ILE A 98 -11.03 -7.80 -55.48
C ILE A 98 -12.26 -8.56 -55.97
N HIS A 99 -12.05 -9.56 -56.82
CA HIS A 99 -13.13 -10.45 -57.27
C HIS A 99 -13.73 -11.27 -56.12
N SER A 100 -12.89 -11.65 -55.16
CA SER A 100 -13.26 -12.43 -53.98
C SER A 100 -12.31 -12.13 -52.84
N LEU A 101 -12.87 -11.66 -51.71
CA LEU A 101 -12.07 -11.35 -50.53
C LEU A 101 -11.25 -12.56 -50.02
N PRO A 102 -11.79 -13.79 -49.94
CA PRO A 102 -11.00 -14.99 -49.61
C PRO A 102 -9.76 -15.19 -50.50
N ASN A 103 -9.87 -14.95 -51.80
CA ASN A 103 -8.74 -15.09 -52.73
C ASN A 103 -7.72 -13.98 -52.52
N TYR A 104 -8.19 -12.74 -52.29
CA TYR A 104 -7.33 -11.61 -51.95
C TYR A 104 -6.52 -11.90 -50.67
N ILE A 105 -7.17 -12.40 -49.62
CA ILE A 105 -6.50 -12.78 -48.35
C ILE A 105 -5.45 -13.85 -48.60
N LYS A 106 -5.81 -14.96 -49.27
CA LYS A 106 -4.87 -16.06 -49.55
C LYS A 106 -3.65 -15.57 -50.34
N HIS A 107 -3.88 -14.74 -51.35
CA HIS A 107 -2.80 -14.13 -52.13
C HIS A 107 -1.90 -13.24 -51.27
N LYS A 108 -2.48 -12.38 -50.43
CA LYS A 108 -1.69 -11.47 -49.56
C LYS A 108 -0.91 -12.21 -48.49
N VAL A 109 -1.49 -13.22 -47.85
CA VAL A 109 -0.80 -14.08 -46.89
C VAL A 109 0.38 -14.78 -47.56
N HIS A 110 0.19 -15.36 -48.75
CA HIS A 110 1.28 -16.00 -49.50
C HIS A 110 2.35 -14.98 -49.91
N GLN A 111 1.96 -13.84 -50.48
CA GLN A 111 2.87 -12.81 -50.96
C GLN A 111 3.73 -12.20 -49.83
N THR A 112 3.13 -11.96 -48.66
CA THR A 112 3.78 -11.21 -47.57
C THR A 112 4.41 -12.10 -46.51
N LEU A 113 3.86 -13.29 -46.27
CA LEU A 113 4.30 -14.22 -45.22
C LEU A 113 4.95 -15.50 -45.77
N ASN A 114 4.84 -15.75 -47.07
CA ASN A 114 5.25 -17.01 -47.71
C ASN A 114 4.58 -18.25 -47.06
N LEU A 115 3.31 -18.10 -46.69
CA LEU A 115 2.48 -19.15 -46.08
C LEU A 115 1.21 -19.39 -46.90
N ASN A 116 0.66 -20.60 -46.80
CA ASN A 116 -0.66 -20.93 -47.32
C ASN A 116 -1.66 -21.02 -46.17
N ILE A 117 -2.81 -20.36 -46.33
CA ILE A 117 -3.90 -20.40 -45.35
C ILE A 117 -5.08 -21.19 -45.91
N ASN A 118 -5.53 -22.19 -45.16
CA ASN A 118 -6.62 -23.08 -45.57
C ASN A 118 -7.75 -23.08 -44.54
N LEU A 119 -8.49 -21.98 -44.50
CA LEU A 119 -9.71 -21.84 -43.71
C LEU A 119 -10.95 -21.81 -44.64
N PRO A 120 -12.12 -22.28 -44.15
CA PRO A 120 -13.42 -22.05 -44.78
C PRO A 120 -13.67 -20.56 -45.10
N LYS A 121 -14.54 -20.30 -46.08
CA LYS A 121 -14.86 -18.94 -46.54
C LYS A 121 -15.21 -17.99 -45.38
N ASP A 122 -16.15 -18.39 -44.54
CA ASP A 122 -16.66 -17.53 -43.46
C ASP A 122 -15.59 -17.24 -42.40
N GLU A 123 -14.73 -18.22 -42.10
CA GLU A 123 -13.60 -18.06 -41.17
C GLU A 123 -12.51 -17.16 -41.74
N LEU A 124 -12.24 -17.19 -43.06
CA LEU A 124 -11.31 -16.25 -43.70
C LEU A 124 -11.82 -14.81 -43.62
N ILE A 125 -13.11 -14.61 -43.87
CA ILE A 125 -13.74 -13.29 -43.78
C ILE A 125 -13.71 -12.80 -42.32
N ALA A 126 -14.03 -13.66 -41.35
CA ALA A 126 -13.93 -13.34 -39.94
C ALA A 126 -12.49 -12.99 -39.53
N ALA A 127 -11.51 -13.80 -39.96
CA ALA A 127 -10.10 -13.55 -39.72
C ALA A 127 -9.67 -12.18 -40.28
N ALA A 128 -10.14 -11.85 -41.47
CA ALA A 128 -9.89 -10.57 -42.12
C ALA A 128 -10.45 -9.38 -41.33
N LYS A 129 -11.73 -9.43 -40.96
CA LYS A 129 -12.38 -8.38 -40.18
C LYS A 129 -11.66 -8.14 -38.84
N VAL A 130 -11.32 -9.21 -38.12
CA VAL A 130 -10.59 -9.11 -36.84
C VAL A 130 -9.14 -8.65 -37.03
N SER A 131 -8.55 -8.83 -38.21
CA SER A 131 -7.16 -8.41 -38.46
C SER A 131 -6.96 -6.91 -38.68
N VAL A 132 -8.03 -6.10 -38.75
CA VAL A 132 -7.91 -4.64 -38.92
C VAL A 132 -7.14 -4.05 -37.75
N GLY A 133 -6.10 -3.26 -38.04
CA GLY A 133 -5.23 -2.67 -37.02
C GLY A 133 -4.24 -3.65 -36.34
N LYS A 134 -4.36 -4.96 -36.56
CA LYS A 134 -3.38 -5.96 -36.11
C LYS A 134 -2.11 -5.95 -36.96
N ASP A 135 -1.03 -6.55 -36.49
CA ASP A 135 0.22 -6.66 -37.24
C ASP A 135 0.39 -8.04 -37.91
N GLN A 136 1.61 -8.31 -38.37
CA GLN A 136 1.99 -9.57 -39.00
C GLN A 136 1.84 -10.80 -38.11
N SER A 137 2.01 -10.66 -36.79
CA SER A 137 1.97 -11.78 -35.85
C SER A 137 0.61 -12.48 -35.88
N TYR A 138 -0.48 -11.71 -36.00
CA TYR A 138 -1.84 -12.26 -36.06
C TYR A 138 -2.03 -13.23 -37.23
N TRP A 139 -1.63 -12.84 -38.44
CA TRP A 139 -1.80 -13.70 -39.63
C TRP A 139 -0.83 -14.89 -39.63
N LEU A 140 0.33 -14.77 -39.00
CA LEU A 140 1.20 -15.92 -38.73
C LEU A 140 0.48 -16.92 -37.82
N ASP A 141 -0.07 -16.47 -36.69
CA ASP A 141 -0.78 -17.33 -35.73
C ASP A 141 -1.98 -18.04 -36.37
N VAL A 142 -2.85 -17.29 -37.07
CA VAL A 142 -4.01 -17.86 -37.78
C VAL A 142 -3.58 -18.85 -38.87
N SER A 143 -2.48 -18.60 -39.58
CA SER A 143 -1.99 -19.52 -40.62
C SER A 143 -1.39 -20.81 -40.03
N HIS A 144 -0.76 -20.74 -38.85
CA HIS A 144 -0.12 -21.88 -38.21
C HIS A 144 -1.06 -22.73 -37.36
N LYS A 145 -1.98 -22.09 -36.63
CA LYS A 145 -2.86 -22.74 -35.63
C LYS A 145 -4.32 -22.81 -36.09
N GLY A 146 -4.68 -22.12 -37.17
CA GLY A 146 -5.99 -22.21 -37.81
C GLY A 146 -7.06 -21.34 -37.15
N ALA A 147 -8.31 -21.78 -37.29
CA ALA A 147 -9.51 -21.03 -36.90
C ALA A 147 -9.51 -20.58 -35.45
N SER A 148 -8.87 -21.32 -34.54
CA SER A 148 -8.83 -21.04 -33.10
C SER A 148 -8.28 -19.64 -32.79
N GLU A 149 -7.34 -19.14 -33.59
CA GLU A 149 -6.66 -17.85 -33.36
C GLU A 149 -7.39 -16.64 -33.94
N ILE A 150 -8.52 -16.84 -34.64
CA ILE A 150 -9.32 -15.71 -35.17
C ILE A 150 -9.72 -14.75 -34.05
N PHE A 151 -10.08 -15.29 -32.89
CA PHE A 151 -10.45 -14.51 -31.71
C PHE A 151 -9.44 -14.84 -30.62
N ASP A 152 -8.85 -13.80 -30.06
CA ASP A 152 -7.99 -13.95 -28.88
C ASP A 152 -8.92 -14.02 -27.65
N LEU A 153 -9.41 -15.22 -27.34
CA LEU A 153 -10.39 -15.41 -26.26
C LEU A 153 -9.86 -14.89 -24.91
N ASP A 154 -8.55 -14.89 -24.69
CA ASP A 154 -7.95 -14.36 -23.46
C ASP A 154 -8.13 -12.83 -23.35
N LYS A 155 -8.30 -12.13 -24.48
CA LYS A 155 -8.63 -10.69 -24.53
C LYS A 155 -10.13 -10.41 -24.64
N GLU A 156 -10.85 -11.21 -25.41
CA GLU A 156 -12.24 -10.94 -25.79
C GLU A 156 -13.27 -11.39 -24.73
N LEU A 157 -12.97 -12.45 -23.96
CA LEU A 157 -13.94 -13.00 -23.01
C LEU A 157 -14.26 -12.00 -21.88
N LEU A 158 -13.27 -11.27 -21.37
CA LEU A 158 -13.46 -10.37 -20.23
C LEU A 158 -14.37 -9.17 -20.55
N PRO A 159 -14.13 -8.39 -21.63
CA PRO A 159 -15.05 -7.35 -22.06
C PRO A 159 -16.47 -7.89 -22.33
N PHE A 160 -16.57 -9.07 -22.92
CA PHE A 160 -17.86 -9.73 -23.17
C PHE A 160 -18.61 -10.06 -21.88
N VAL A 161 -18.00 -10.75 -20.91
CA VAL A 161 -18.69 -11.11 -19.66
C VAL A 161 -19.02 -9.89 -18.79
N HIS A 162 -18.21 -8.82 -18.89
CA HIS A 162 -18.43 -7.58 -18.18
C HIS A 162 -19.69 -6.85 -18.64
N ALA A 163 -19.89 -6.73 -19.96
CA ALA A 163 -20.99 -5.97 -20.55
C ALA A 163 -21.54 -6.65 -21.82
N PRO A 164 -22.18 -7.82 -21.70
CA PRO A 164 -22.45 -8.70 -22.84
C PRO A 164 -23.35 -8.07 -23.90
N GLU A 165 -24.37 -7.32 -23.49
CA GLU A 165 -25.30 -6.66 -24.41
C GLU A 165 -24.67 -5.47 -25.14
N ARG A 166 -23.73 -4.76 -24.50
CA ARG A 166 -23.00 -3.66 -25.12
C ARG A 166 -21.96 -4.21 -26.10
N TYR A 167 -21.19 -5.20 -25.65
CA TYR A 167 -20.17 -5.88 -26.45
C TYR A 167 -20.77 -6.44 -27.75
N ALA A 168 -21.92 -7.12 -27.66
CA ALA A 168 -22.62 -7.67 -28.80
C ALA A 168 -23.10 -6.62 -29.82
N LYS A 169 -23.30 -5.36 -29.41
CA LYS A 169 -23.77 -4.27 -30.27
C LYS A 169 -22.64 -3.45 -30.87
N GLU A 170 -21.56 -3.25 -30.13
CA GLU A 170 -20.57 -2.22 -30.43
C GLU A 170 -19.26 -2.78 -31.01
N GLU A 171 -18.88 -4.01 -30.67
CA GLU A 171 -17.54 -4.52 -31.01
C GLU A 171 -17.48 -5.13 -32.41
N PHE A 172 -18.55 -5.82 -32.83
CA PHE A 172 -18.52 -6.62 -34.06
C PHE A 172 -19.90 -6.66 -34.75
N ASP A 173 -19.89 -6.92 -36.06
CA ASP A 173 -21.12 -7.18 -36.81
C ASP A 173 -21.77 -8.52 -36.46
N GLU A 174 -23.04 -8.69 -36.85
CA GLU A 174 -23.87 -9.84 -36.48
C GLU A 174 -23.25 -11.19 -36.87
N GLN A 175 -22.64 -11.27 -38.06
CA GLN A 175 -22.00 -12.50 -38.56
C GLN A 175 -20.75 -12.85 -37.75
N LEU A 176 -19.96 -11.84 -37.42
CA LEU A 176 -18.75 -12.03 -36.62
C LEU A 176 -19.10 -12.35 -35.15
N MET A 177 -20.20 -11.80 -34.63
CA MET A 177 -20.75 -12.18 -33.33
C MET A 177 -21.23 -13.60 -33.23
N GLU A 178 -21.91 -14.11 -34.25
CA GLU A 178 -22.27 -15.52 -34.27
C GLU A 178 -21.02 -16.41 -34.22
N THR A 179 -19.97 -16.06 -34.96
CA THR A 179 -18.70 -16.80 -35.00
C THR A 179 -18.00 -16.80 -33.64
N PHE A 180 -17.96 -15.65 -32.97
CA PHE A 180 -17.45 -15.56 -31.59
C PHE A 180 -18.25 -16.44 -30.63
N TYR A 181 -19.59 -16.38 -30.68
CA TYR A 181 -20.43 -17.21 -29.82
C TYR A 181 -20.21 -18.70 -30.05
N ARG A 182 -20.02 -19.14 -31.30
CA ARG A 182 -19.67 -20.53 -31.61
C ARG A 182 -18.38 -20.95 -30.91
N LYS A 183 -17.34 -20.11 -30.94
CA LYS A 183 -16.09 -20.38 -30.22
C LYS A 183 -16.25 -20.39 -28.71
N VAL A 184 -17.05 -19.47 -28.16
CA VAL A 184 -17.35 -19.48 -26.72
C VAL A 184 -18.06 -20.78 -26.35
N ASN A 185 -19.03 -21.25 -27.14
CA ASN A 185 -19.70 -22.54 -26.90
C ASN A 185 -18.72 -23.73 -27.02
N GLU A 186 -17.79 -23.71 -27.98
CA GLU A 186 -16.73 -24.72 -28.11
C GLU A 186 -15.84 -24.77 -26.86
N LEU A 187 -15.40 -23.61 -26.35
CA LEU A 187 -14.66 -23.50 -25.09
C LEU A 187 -15.43 -24.10 -23.91
N LEU A 188 -16.75 -23.98 -23.91
CA LEU A 188 -17.63 -24.56 -22.88
C LEU A 188 -17.96 -26.04 -23.12
N GLY A 189 -17.52 -26.64 -24.24
CA GLY A 189 -17.87 -28.01 -24.64
C GLY A 189 -19.35 -28.17 -24.99
N GLN A 190 -19.99 -27.11 -25.46
CA GLN A 190 -21.43 -27.06 -25.77
C GLN A 190 -21.67 -26.92 -27.27
N GLN A 191 -22.81 -27.43 -27.74
CA GLN A 191 -23.27 -27.14 -29.10
C GLN A 191 -23.79 -25.71 -29.18
N PHE A 192 -23.49 -25.03 -30.28
CA PHE A 192 -23.97 -23.68 -30.51
C PHE A 192 -25.50 -23.65 -30.63
N ILE A 193 -26.13 -22.84 -29.79
CA ILE A 193 -27.55 -22.49 -29.84
C ILE A 193 -27.64 -20.98 -29.69
N ALA A 194 -28.35 -20.33 -30.61
CA ALA A 194 -28.61 -18.89 -30.54
C ALA A 194 -29.34 -18.56 -29.23
N LYS A 195 -28.72 -17.72 -28.40
CA LYS A 195 -29.21 -17.32 -27.08
C LYS A 195 -28.80 -15.87 -26.78
N PRO A 196 -29.48 -15.18 -25.85
CA PRO A 196 -29.10 -13.81 -25.49
C PRO A 196 -27.63 -13.71 -25.03
N PRO A 197 -26.91 -12.62 -25.36
CA PRO A 197 -25.51 -12.43 -24.96
C PRO A 197 -25.31 -12.59 -23.45
N SER A 198 -26.22 -12.03 -22.66
CA SER A 198 -26.22 -12.14 -21.19
C SER A 198 -26.39 -13.58 -20.68
N THR A 199 -27.13 -14.43 -21.39
CA THR A 199 -27.28 -15.86 -21.06
C THR A 199 -25.96 -16.59 -21.29
N LEU A 200 -25.33 -16.40 -22.46
CA LEU A 200 -24.05 -17.04 -22.77
C LEU A 200 -22.94 -16.57 -21.82
N ALA A 201 -22.87 -15.27 -21.51
CA ALA A 201 -21.94 -14.75 -20.50
C ALA A 201 -22.14 -15.41 -19.13
N SER A 202 -23.40 -15.58 -18.70
CA SER A 202 -23.71 -16.28 -17.45
C SER A 202 -23.26 -17.75 -17.48
N GLU A 203 -23.37 -18.45 -18.60
CA GLU A 203 -22.87 -19.82 -18.77
C GLU A 203 -21.34 -19.88 -18.70
N VAL A 204 -20.64 -18.91 -19.30
CA VAL A 204 -19.18 -18.77 -19.21
C VAL A 204 -18.74 -18.64 -17.74
N VAL A 205 -19.36 -17.71 -17.02
CA VAL A 205 -19.02 -17.49 -15.59
C VAL A 205 -19.40 -18.70 -14.74
N ASN A 206 -20.53 -19.35 -15.03
CA ASN A 206 -20.91 -20.58 -14.33
C ASN A 206 -19.93 -21.73 -14.57
N SER A 207 -19.41 -21.87 -15.79
CA SER A 207 -18.38 -22.86 -16.12
C SER A 207 -17.07 -22.57 -15.38
N LEU A 208 -16.66 -21.31 -15.34
CA LEU A 208 -15.53 -20.84 -14.53
C LEU A 208 -15.71 -21.19 -13.05
N LEU A 209 -16.83 -20.79 -12.43
CA LEU A 209 -17.07 -20.99 -11.00
C LEU A 209 -17.17 -22.48 -10.65
N LYS A 210 -17.85 -23.29 -11.47
CA LYS A 210 -17.89 -24.74 -11.30
C LYS A 210 -16.49 -25.35 -11.43
N GLY A 211 -15.72 -24.94 -12.44
CA GLY A 211 -14.34 -25.40 -12.63
C GLY A 211 -13.43 -25.03 -11.47
N LEU A 212 -13.61 -23.88 -10.84
CA LEU A 212 -12.90 -23.51 -9.60
C LEU A 212 -13.34 -24.38 -8.42
N ALA A 213 -14.64 -24.66 -8.28
CA ALA A 213 -15.19 -25.52 -7.24
C ALA A 213 -14.69 -26.98 -7.34
N SER A 214 -14.55 -27.51 -8.55
CA SER A 214 -14.06 -28.88 -8.80
C SER A 214 -12.55 -28.98 -9.04
N ASN A 215 -11.84 -27.85 -9.08
CA ASN A 215 -10.42 -27.77 -9.43
C ASN A 215 -10.07 -28.36 -10.81
N THR A 216 -10.98 -28.14 -11.77
CA THR A 216 -10.85 -28.55 -13.18
C THR A 216 -11.08 -27.38 -14.14
N CYS A 217 -10.86 -26.14 -13.67
CA CYS A 217 -11.10 -24.93 -14.46
C CYS A 217 -10.24 -24.89 -15.72
N HIS A 218 -10.85 -24.55 -16.86
CA HIS A 218 -10.12 -24.33 -18.11
C HIS A 218 -9.11 -23.17 -17.97
N LYS A 219 -7.95 -23.29 -18.62
CA LYS A 219 -6.84 -22.33 -18.50
C LYS A 219 -7.24 -20.90 -18.93
N SER A 220 -7.93 -20.75 -20.06
CA SER A 220 -8.40 -19.44 -20.55
C SER A 220 -9.42 -18.80 -19.61
N LEU A 221 -10.34 -19.59 -19.03
CA LEU A 221 -11.30 -19.06 -18.05
C LEU A 221 -10.60 -18.61 -16.76
N LEU A 222 -9.60 -19.38 -16.31
CA LEU A 222 -8.80 -19.00 -15.15
C LEU A 222 -7.96 -17.74 -15.41
N ALA A 223 -7.38 -17.61 -16.61
CA ALA A 223 -6.64 -16.41 -17.03
C ALA A 223 -7.57 -15.19 -17.06
N MET A 224 -8.73 -15.30 -17.72
CA MET A 224 -9.78 -14.28 -17.73
C MET A 224 -10.16 -13.85 -16.31
N TYR A 225 -10.43 -14.81 -15.42
CA TYR A 225 -10.78 -14.56 -14.03
C TYR A 225 -9.71 -13.79 -13.25
N ARG A 226 -8.44 -14.18 -13.41
CA ARG A 226 -7.32 -13.49 -12.75
C ARG A 226 -7.21 -12.05 -13.23
N THR A 227 -7.29 -11.82 -14.54
CA THR A 227 -7.31 -10.46 -15.13
C THR A 227 -8.54 -9.66 -14.68
N TRP A 228 -9.68 -10.33 -14.53
CA TRP A 228 -10.92 -9.70 -14.08
C TRP A 228 -10.76 -9.09 -12.68
N LEU A 229 -10.18 -9.84 -11.74
CA LEU A 229 -9.99 -9.39 -10.37
C LEU A 229 -8.85 -8.38 -10.19
N ASP A 230 -7.88 -8.38 -11.10
CA ASP A 230 -6.77 -7.41 -11.12
C ASP A 230 -7.20 -6.06 -11.73
N SER A 231 -8.33 -6.02 -12.45
CA SER A 231 -8.80 -4.84 -13.17
C SER A 231 -9.79 -4.00 -12.35
N VAL A 232 -9.44 -2.73 -12.12
CA VAL A 232 -10.34 -1.73 -11.49
C VAL A 232 -11.62 -1.52 -12.30
N SER A 233 -11.52 -1.51 -13.64
CA SER A 233 -12.66 -1.25 -14.53
C SER A 233 -13.63 -2.43 -14.61
N TYR A 234 -13.13 -3.67 -14.56
CA TYR A 234 -13.97 -4.86 -14.78
C TYR A 234 -14.48 -5.50 -13.48
N LYS A 235 -13.75 -5.37 -12.37
CA LYS A 235 -14.01 -6.09 -11.10
C LYS A 235 -15.45 -5.96 -10.60
N THR A 236 -16.07 -4.79 -10.74
CA THR A 236 -17.44 -4.51 -10.25
C THR A 236 -18.50 -5.45 -10.83
N SER A 237 -18.32 -5.89 -12.08
CA SER A 237 -19.26 -6.83 -12.73
C SER A 237 -19.16 -8.26 -12.19
N PHE A 238 -18.03 -8.66 -11.63
CA PHE A 238 -17.82 -10.01 -11.12
C PHE A 238 -18.73 -10.31 -9.92
N ASP A 239 -18.85 -9.35 -8.99
CA ASP A 239 -19.65 -9.51 -7.77
C ASP A 239 -21.12 -9.81 -8.09
N ALA A 240 -21.67 -9.22 -9.15
CA ALA A 240 -23.03 -9.46 -9.60
C ALA A 240 -23.26 -10.90 -10.09
N TYR A 241 -22.25 -11.54 -10.67
CA TYR A 241 -22.32 -12.96 -11.03
C TYR A 241 -22.14 -13.85 -9.80
N LEU A 242 -21.17 -13.55 -8.95
CA LEU A 242 -20.86 -14.34 -7.75
C LEU A 242 -22.06 -14.42 -6.81
N GLN A 243 -22.79 -13.32 -6.61
CA GLN A 243 -23.99 -13.27 -5.76
C GLN A 243 -25.12 -14.20 -6.25
N LYS A 244 -25.22 -14.45 -7.57
CA LYS A 244 -26.22 -15.34 -8.17
C LYS A 244 -25.81 -16.81 -8.12
N HIS A 245 -24.53 -17.09 -7.89
CA HIS A 245 -24.00 -18.43 -7.88
C HIS A 245 -24.22 -19.11 -6.53
N SER A 246 -24.74 -20.34 -6.56
CA SER A 246 -24.85 -21.20 -5.38
C SER A 246 -23.85 -22.34 -5.47
N LEU A 247 -22.99 -22.46 -4.45
CA LEU A 247 -22.11 -23.62 -4.33
C LEU A 247 -22.92 -24.90 -4.08
N ASP A 248 -22.53 -26.00 -4.71
CA ASP A 248 -23.13 -27.31 -4.44
C ASP A 248 -22.80 -27.76 -3.01
N LYS A 249 -23.77 -28.39 -2.34
CA LYS A 249 -23.61 -28.92 -0.98
C LYS A 249 -22.66 -30.12 -0.93
N THR A 250 -22.43 -30.79 -2.05
CA THR A 250 -21.53 -31.95 -2.14
C THR A 250 -20.09 -31.59 -2.52
N VAL A 251 -19.73 -30.30 -2.52
CA VAL A 251 -18.36 -29.89 -2.86
C VAL A 251 -17.37 -30.40 -1.80
N GLU A 252 -16.36 -31.14 -2.27
CA GLU A 252 -15.20 -31.53 -1.47
C GLU A 252 -14.33 -30.31 -1.19
N ILE A 253 -14.57 -29.63 -0.07
CA ILE A 253 -14.02 -28.30 0.23
C ILE A 253 -12.49 -28.22 0.08
N TRP A 254 -11.74 -29.25 0.45
CA TRP A 254 -10.27 -29.25 0.36
C TRP A 254 -9.73 -29.46 -1.05
N GLN A 255 -10.56 -29.94 -1.97
CA GLN A 255 -10.19 -30.12 -3.38
C GLN A 255 -10.43 -28.87 -4.22
N VAL A 256 -11.20 -27.88 -3.73
CA VAL A 256 -11.51 -26.61 -4.42
C VAL A 256 -10.24 -25.85 -4.80
N HIS A 257 -10.16 -25.33 -6.02
CA HIS A 257 -8.98 -24.61 -6.54
C HIS A 257 -8.59 -23.42 -5.64
N PRO A 258 -7.30 -23.23 -5.27
CA PRO A 258 -6.88 -22.17 -4.33
C PRO A 258 -7.27 -20.73 -4.69
N ASP A 259 -7.51 -20.43 -5.97
CA ASP A 259 -7.96 -19.11 -6.43
C ASP A 259 -9.47 -18.86 -6.29
N HIS A 260 -10.23 -19.79 -5.71
CA HIS A 260 -11.69 -19.71 -5.65
C HIS A 260 -12.20 -18.41 -4.97
N PRO A 261 -13.38 -17.91 -5.37
CA PRO A 261 -14.00 -16.74 -4.74
C PRO A 261 -14.90 -17.06 -3.54
N PHE A 262 -15.05 -18.34 -3.20
CA PHE A 262 -16.06 -18.82 -2.24
C PHE A 262 -15.64 -18.69 -0.77
N VAL A 263 -15.98 -17.58 -0.12
CA VAL A 263 -15.70 -17.36 1.33
C VAL A 263 -16.24 -18.50 2.21
N LYS A 264 -17.40 -19.07 1.85
CA LYS A 264 -17.99 -20.21 2.57
C LYS A 264 -17.10 -21.47 2.58
N VAL A 265 -16.25 -21.65 1.56
CA VAL A 265 -15.27 -22.73 1.54
C VAL A 265 -14.15 -22.44 2.55
N ASP A 266 -13.69 -21.18 2.62
CA ASP A 266 -12.70 -20.77 3.61
C ASP A 266 -13.23 -20.93 5.06
N GLU A 267 -14.48 -20.54 5.31
CA GLU A 267 -15.16 -20.76 6.60
C GLU A 267 -15.30 -22.25 6.94
N ALA A 268 -15.60 -23.10 5.95
CA ALA A 268 -15.67 -24.54 6.15
C ALA A 268 -14.29 -25.15 6.47
N TRP A 269 -13.21 -24.65 5.84
CA TRP A 269 -11.84 -25.03 6.18
C TRP A 269 -11.51 -24.67 7.62
N LEU A 270 -11.81 -23.43 8.04
CA LEU A 270 -11.62 -22.98 9.43
C LEU A 270 -12.38 -23.87 10.42
N LYS A 271 -13.65 -24.20 10.12
CA LYS A 271 -14.48 -25.04 10.99
C LYS A 271 -13.93 -26.45 11.14
N GLN A 272 -13.55 -27.11 10.05
CA GLN A 272 -13.02 -28.47 10.11
C GLN A 272 -11.65 -28.52 10.81
N LEU A 273 -10.79 -27.55 10.53
CA LEU A 273 -9.50 -27.42 11.18
C LEU A 273 -9.67 -27.14 12.67
N GLY A 274 -10.55 -26.21 13.04
CA GLY A 274 -10.87 -25.87 14.42
C GLY A 274 -11.44 -27.05 15.21
N GLN A 275 -12.29 -27.87 14.61
CA GLN A 275 -12.77 -29.12 15.23
C GLN A 275 -11.62 -30.09 15.52
N LYS A 276 -10.67 -30.26 14.59
CA LYS A 276 -9.49 -31.10 14.80
C LYS A 276 -8.56 -30.56 15.89
N LEU A 277 -8.43 -29.24 16.01
CA LEU A 277 -7.67 -28.59 17.09
C LEU A 277 -8.33 -28.84 18.46
N ASN A 278 -9.63 -28.54 18.59
CA ASN A 278 -10.37 -28.75 19.83
C ASN A 278 -10.32 -30.21 20.31
N ASN A 279 -10.41 -31.17 19.38
CA ASN A 279 -10.37 -32.59 19.71
C ASN A 279 -8.95 -33.14 19.89
N LYS A 280 -7.91 -32.29 19.77
CA LYS A 280 -6.49 -32.69 19.80
C LYS A 280 -6.18 -33.86 18.87
N SER A 281 -6.87 -33.91 17.73
CA SER A 281 -6.84 -35.03 16.80
C SER A 281 -6.08 -34.72 15.51
N LEU A 282 -5.51 -33.52 15.40
CA LEU A 282 -4.73 -33.10 14.22
C LEU A 282 -3.35 -33.76 14.25
N GLN A 283 -3.13 -34.77 13.40
CA GLN A 283 -1.84 -35.45 13.30
C GLN A 283 -0.81 -34.58 12.57
N GLN A 284 0.48 -34.81 12.81
CA GLN A 284 1.55 -34.00 12.21
C GLN A 284 1.56 -34.06 10.67
N THR A 285 1.31 -35.23 10.09
CA THR A 285 1.24 -35.43 8.63
C THR A 285 0.06 -34.67 8.01
N GLU A 286 -1.12 -34.74 8.63
CA GLU A 286 -2.31 -33.97 8.23
C GLU A 286 -2.05 -32.46 8.37
N ARG A 287 -1.41 -32.02 9.47
CA ARG A 287 -1.04 -30.62 9.70
C ARG A 287 -0.16 -30.09 8.57
N SER A 288 0.87 -30.84 8.15
CA SER A 288 1.73 -30.46 7.04
C SER A 288 0.96 -30.35 5.71
N GLN A 289 0.00 -31.25 5.45
CA GLN A 289 -0.84 -31.19 4.25
C GLN A 289 -1.75 -29.97 4.24
N PHE A 290 -2.43 -29.69 5.37
CA PHE A 290 -3.26 -28.49 5.49
C PHE A 290 -2.42 -27.22 5.35
N LEU A 291 -1.28 -27.12 6.03
CA LEU A 291 -0.39 -25.97 5.92
C LEU A 291 0.05 -25.70 4.48
N ALA A 292 0.40 -26.75 3.72
CA ALA A 292 0.73 -26.59 2.31
C ALA A 292 -0.44 -25.99 1.50
N ARG A 293 -1.67 -26.44 1.78
CA ARG A 293 -2.87 -25.92 1.12
C ARG A 293 -3.20 -24.48 1.53
N LEU A 294 -3.10 -24.17 2.82
CA LEU A 294 -3.33 -22.82 3.33
C LEU A 294 -2.30 -21.82 2.78
N LYS A 295 -1.03 -22.22 2.63
CA LYS A 295 0.01 -21.39 2.00
C LYS A 295 -0.32 -21.08 0.53
N GLN A 296 -0.79 -22.08 -0.24
CA GLN A 296 -1.25 -21.84 -1.61
C GLN A 296 -2.40 -20.83 -1.65
N ARG A 297 -3.37 -20.97 -0.72
CA ARG A 297 -4.50 -20.05 -0.61
C ARG A 297 -4.07 -18.63 -0.21
N HIS A 298 -3.17 -18.50 0.76
CA HIS A 298 -2.63 -17.20 1.19
C HIS A 298 -1.84 -16.47 0.08
N GLN A 299 -1.12 -17.22 -0.77
CA GLN A 299 -0.35 -16.69 -1.90
C GLN A 299 -1.23 -16.37 -3.14
N SER A 300 -2.52 -16.74 -3.13
CA SER A 300 -3.42 -16.49 -4.24
C SER A 300 -3.73 -14.99 -4.39
N LYS A 301 -3.29 -14.39 -5.50
CA LYS A 301 -3.65 -13.01 -5.83
C LYS A 301 -5.17 -12.80 -5.94
N PRO A 302 -5.95 -13.72 -6.56
CA PRO A 302 -7.41 -13.66 -6.51
C PRO A 302 -8.00 -13.61 -5.10
N ALA A 303 -7.50 -14.44 -4.17
CA ALA A 303 -7.97 -14.44 -2.78
C ALA A 303 -7.73 -13.07 -2.12
N GLN A 304 -6.53 -12.52 -2.29
CA GLN A 304 -6.15 -11.21 -1.75
C GLN A 304 -6.99 -10.08 -2.36
N ALA A 305 -7.25 -10.11 -3.66
CA ALA A 305 -8.10 -9.13 -4.34
C ALA A 305 -9.55 -9.14 -3.84
N LEU A 306 -10.02 -10.28 -3.30
CA LEU A 306 -11.33 -10.45 -2.67
C LEU A 306 -11.33 -10.15 -1.16
N GLY A 307 -10.21 -9.69 -0.60
CA GLY A 307 -10.09 -9.36 0.83
C GLY A 307 -9.87 -10.57 1.74
N ILE A 308 -9.55 -11.74 1.20
CA ILE A 308 -9.30 -12.97 1.97
C ILE A 308 -7.82 -13.03 2.33
N THR A 309 -7.45 -12.36 3.42
CA THR A 309 -6.04 -12.19 3.85
C THR A 309 -5.70 -12.91 5.16
N PHE A 310 -6.71 -13.27 5.96
CA PHE A 310 -6.56 -13.85 7.31
C PHE A 310 -5.85 -15.21 7.37
N TRP A 311 -5.65 -15.89 6.24
CA TRP A 311 -4.95 -17.18 6.22
C TRP A 311 -3.49 -17.07 6.67
N GLY A 312 -2.84 -15.92 6.48
CA GLY A 312 -1.49 -15.68 6.99
C GLY A 312 -1.44 -15.80 8.52
N ASP A 313 -2.45 -15.27 9.21
CA ASP A 313 -2.55 -15.30 10.67
C ASP A 313 -2.82 -16.71 11.20
N VAL A 314 -3.70 -17.47 10.52
CA VAL A 314 -3.97 -18.88 10.85
C VAL A 314 -2.70 -19.73 10.67
N ILE A 315 -1.96 -19.51 9.59
CA ILE A 315 -0.68 -20.20 9.33
C ILE A 315 0.32 -19.88 10.45
N ALA A 316 0.44 -18.62 10.86
CA ALA A 316 1.36 -18.23 11.94
C ALA A 316 1.08 -19.00 13.24
N LEU A 317 -0.18 -19.11 13.65
CA LEU A 317 -0.57 -19.92 14.81
C LEU A 317 -0.30 -21.41 14.61
N LEU A 318 -0.59 -21.95 13.42
CA LEU A 318 -0.37 -23.36 13.09
C LEU A 318 1.07 -23.75 12.82
N GLU A 319 2.01 -22.83 12.61
CA GLU A 319 3.42 -23.16 12.38
C GLU A 319 4.26 -23.06 13.64
N PHE A 320 3.76 -22.36 14.65
CA PHE A 320 4.46 -22.20 15.91
C PHE A 320 4.71 -23.56 16.61
N ASP A 321 5.95 -23.78 17.05
CA ASP A 321 6.37 -24.95 17.83
C ASP A 321 6.73 -24.52 19.26
N ALA A 322 5.93 -24.98 20.22
CA ALA A 322 6.15 -24.68 21.63
C ALA A 322 7.48 -25.24 22.19
N LYS A 323 8.13 -26.19 21.50
CA LYS A 323 9.45 -26.72 21.90
C LYS A 323 10.54 -25.65 21.91
N ASP A 324 10.36 -24.59 21.15
CA ASP A 324 11.28 -23.45 21.09
C ASP A 324 11.40 -22.74 22.44
N MET A 325 10.49 -22.95 23.40
CA MET A 325 10.56 -22.34 24.74
C MET A 325 11.43 -23.11 25.75
N SER A 326 11.94 -24.29 25.36
CA SER A 326 12.62 -25.20 26.30
C SER A 326 13.90 -24.62 26.91
N TYR A 327 14.61 -23.75 26.18
CA TYR A 327 15.87 -23.14 26.61
C TYR A 327 15.69 -21.91 27.51
N LEU A 328 14.48 -21.35 27.63
CA LEU A 328 14.24 -20.12 28.39
C LEU A 328 14.52 -20.34 29.88
N SER A 329 15.61 -19.73 30.34
CA SER A 329 16.21 -19.93 31.66
C SER A 329 16.42 -18.62 32.44
N ASP A 330 16.41 -17.47 31.76
CA ASP A 330 16.44 -16.15 32.39
C ASP A 330 15.43 -15.17 31.79
N PHE A 331 15.30 -13.99 32.39
CA PHE A 331 14.32 -13.00 31.99
C PHE A 331 14.67 -12.30 30.66
N THR A 332 15.95 -12.11 30.36
CA THR A 332 16.39 -11.48 29.09
C THR A 332 16.06 -12.37 27.92
N GLU A 333 16.32 -13.68 28.05
CA GLU A 333 15.91 -14.69 27.07
C GLU A 333 14.41 -14.67 26.83
N CYS A 334 13.60 -14.51 27.89
CA CYS A 334 12.15 -14.40 27.75
C CYS A 334 11.73 -13.14 26.96
N VAL A 335 12.37 -11.99 27.20
CA VAL A 335 12.09 -10.75 26.47
C VAL A 335 12.45 -10.86 24.98
N GLU A 336 13.62 -11.42 24.67
CA GLU A 336 14.02 -11.66 23.26
C GLU A 336 13.10 -12.68 22.58
N PHE A 337 12.70 -13.73 23.30
CA PHE A 337 11.74 -14.70 22.80
C PHE A 337 10.38 -14.07 22.52
N TYR A 338 9.86 -13.24 23.43
CA TYR A 338 8.60 -12.53 23.24
C TYR A 338 8.62 -11.74 21.93
N LYS A 339 9.61 -10.85 21.75
CA LYS A 339 9.71 -9.98 20.57
C LYS A 339 9.79 -10.77 19.26
N LYS A 340 10.52 -11.88 19.27
CA LYS A 340 10.77 -12.67 18.06
C LYS A 340 9.64 -13.64 17.72
N HIS A 341 9.00 -14.22 18.73
CA HIS A 341 8.13 -15.38 18.55
C HIS A 341 6.70 -15.18 19.03
N ILE A 342 6.47 -14.46 20.14
CA ILE A 342 5.11 -14.26 20.69
C ILE A 342 4.43 -13.03 20.07
N ALA A 343 5.15 -11.92 19.91
CA ALA A 343 4.62 -10.69 19.29
C ALA A 343 4.01 -10.92 17.88
N PRO A 344 4.57 -11.78 17.01
CA PRO A 344 3.90 -12.18 15.77
C PRO A 344 2.59 -12.97 15.98
N LEU A 345 2.51 -13.80 17.03
CA LEU A 345 1.27 -14.52 17.37
C LEU A 345 0.21 -13.57 17.94
N ASP A 346 0.63 -12.57 18.72
CA ASP A 346 -0.24 -11.50 19.20
C ASP A 346 -0.84 -10.72 18.02
N THR A 347 -0.03 -10.42 17.00
CA THR A 347 -0.52 -9.83 15.73
C THR A 347 -1.53 -10.74 15.05
N ALA A 348 -1.20 -12.02 14.89
CA ALA A 348 -2.05 -12.98 14.21
C ALA A 348 -3.42 -13.13 14.88
N ILE A 349 -3.45 -13.36 16.20
CA ILE A 349 -4.72 -13.55 16.91
C ILE A 349 -5.58 -12.27 16.91
N ARG A 350 -4.96 -11.09 16.96
CA ARG A 350 -5.67 -9.80 16.87
C ARG A 350 -6.33 -9.59 15.51
N ASN A 351 -5.64 -9.93 14.43
CA ASN A 351 -6.22 -9.90 13.08
C ASN A 351 -7.42 -10.87 12.97
N LEU A 352 -7.31 -12.06 13.57
CA LEU A 352 -8.42 -13.01 13.64
C LEU A 352 -9.58 -12.50 14.49
N TYR A 353 -9.33 -11.77 15.59
CA TYR A 353 -10.39 -11.09 16.34
C TYR A 353 -11.10 -10.06 15.46
N THR A 354 -10.36 -9.19 14.75
CA THR A 354 -10.97 -8.20 13.84
C THR A 354 -11.92 -8.83 12.83
N GLN A 355 -11.54 -9.99 12.29
CA GLN A 355 -12.30 -10.69 11.26
C GLN A 355 -13.46 -11.54 11.81
N PHE A 356 -13.25 -12.27 12.91
CA PHE A 356 -14.12 -13.37 13.34
C PHE A 356 -14.66 -13.25 14.77
N LEU A 357 -14.51 -12.13 15.47
CA LEU A 357 -15.02 -11.99 16.85
C LEU A 357 -16.53 -12.26 16.98
N GLN A 358 -17.30 -11.97 15.93
CA GLN A 358 -18.75 -12.26 15.87
C GLN A 358 -19.09 -13.69 15.42
N GLN A 359 -18.09 -14.52 15.16
CA GLN A 359 -18.22 -15.92 14.71
C GLN A 359 -17.45 -16.85 15.66
N PRO A 360 -17.94 -17.06 16.91
CA PRO A 360 -17.18 -17.80 17.93
C PRO A 360 -16.81 -19.23 17.54
N GLU A 361 -17.64 -19.87 16.70
CA GLU A 361 -17.35 -21.24 16.22
C GLU A 361 -16.12 -21.31 15.30
N LEU A 362 -15.80 -20.24 14.57
CA LEU A 362 -14.63 -20.18 13.70
C LEU A 362 -13.41 -19.71 14.47
N LEU A 363 -13.56 -18.72 15.37
CA LEU A 363 -12.47 -18.11 16.11
C LEU A 363 -11.99 -18.95 17.30
N GLY A 364 -12.92 -19.52 18.08
CA GLY A 364 -12.66 -20.14 19.37
C GLY A 364 -11.49 -21.14 19.37
N PRO A 365 -11.44 -22.12 18.45
CA PRO A 365 -10.34 -23.09 18.41
C PRO A 365 -8.94 -22.48 18.25
N PHE A 366 -8.83 -21.40 17.47
CA PHE A 366 -7.54 -20.73 17.25
C PHE A 366 -7.15 -19.83 18.41
N GLN A 367 -8.15 -19.21 19.07
CA GLN A 367 -7.92 -18.49 20.32
C GLN A 367 -7.42 -19.43 21.41
N GLU A 368 -8.03 -20.60 21.58
CA GLU A 368 -7.60 -21.57 22.58
C GLU A 368 -6.19 -22.10 22.28
N LEU A 369 -5.85 -22.34 21.01
CA LEU A 369 -4.49 -22.67 20.60
C LEU A 369 -3.48 -21.57 20.97
N TYR A 370 -3.81 -20.31 20.69
CA TYR A 370 -3.00 -19.16 21.09
C TYR A 370 -2.83 -19.07 22.62
N LYS A 371 -3.92 -19.26 23.38
CA LYS A 371 -3.89 -19.28 24.86
C LYS A 371 -3.00 -20.39 25.39
N GLU A 372 -3.05 -21.60 24.81
CA GLU A 372 -2.15 -22.70 25.18
C GLU A 372 -0.67 -22.28 25.03
N TYR A 373 -0.30 -21.64 23.92
CA TYR A 373 1.07 -21.14 23.71
C TYR A 373 1.46 -20.03 24.68
N VAL A 374 0.59 -19.05 24.89
CA VAL A 374 0.85 -17.95 25.81
C VAL A 374 0.95 -18.44 27.25
N SER A 375 0.12 -19.40 27.68
CA SER A 375 0.23 -19.99 29.02
C SER A 375 1.58 -20.68 29.24
N LEU A 376 2.06 -21.47 28.27
CA LEU A 376 3.39 -22.10 28.35
C LEU A 376 4.51 -21.07 28.43
N PHE A 377 4.40 -19.98 27.68
CA PHE A 377 5.36 -18.88 27.75
C PHE A 377 5.28 -18.13 29.09
N PHE A 378 4.07 -17.88 29.59
CA PHE A 378 3.85 -17.19 30.86
C PHE A 378 4.40 -17.96 32.06
N ASP A 379 4.35 -19.30 32.02
CA ASP A 379 5.02 -20.11 33.03
C ASP A 379 6.53 -19.79 33.09
N LYS A 380 7.20 -19.66 31.94
CA LYS A 380 8.62 -19.28 31.88
C LYS A 380 8.85 -17.83 32.32
N TRP A 381 8.05 -16.89 31.79
CA TRP A 381 8.10 -15.47 32.12
C TRP A 381 7.96 -15.23 33.62
N PHE A 382 6.93 -15.79 34.26
CA PHE A 382 6.65 -15.58 35.68
C PHE A 382 7.52 -16.38 36.64
N ASN A 383 8.17 -17.46 36.17
CA ASN A 383 9.21 -18.14 36.94
C ASN A 383 10.50 -17.30 37.02
N ASN A 384 10.83 -16.54 35.96
CA ASN A 384 12.01 -15.69 35.91
C ASN A 384 11.74 -14.23 36.30
N PHE A 385 10.48 -13.86 36.60
CA PHE A 385 10.07 -12.47 36.88
C PHE A 385 10.77 -11.84 38.09
N GLY A 386 11.35 -12.64 39.00
CA GLY A 386 12.18 -12.09 40.09
C GLY A 386 13.42 -11.32 39.61
N GLN A 387 13.81 -11.47 38.35
CA GLN A 387 14.91 -10.74 37.70
C GLN A 387 14.45 -9.47 36.96
N TYR A 388 13.14 -9.24 36.83
CA TYR A 388 12.61 -8.11 36.09
C TYR A 388 13.03 -6.78 36.73
N GLN A 389 13.47 -5.85 35.89
CA GLN A 389 13.74 -4.46 36.25
C GLN A 389 13.24 -3.58 35.11
N GLU A 390 12.47 -2.55 35.46
CA GLU A 390 12.04 -1.54 34.50
C GLU A 390 13.23 -0.70 34.03
N ASN A 391 13.17 -0.20 32.80
CA ASN A 391 14.16 0.75 32.25
C ASN A 391 13.49 1.97 31.58
N GLN A 392 12.24 2.22 31.96
CA GLN A 392 11.39 3.30 31.48
C GLN A 392 11.63 4.61 32.23
N THR A 393 11.89 4.56 33.54
CA THR A 393 12.06 5.76 34.38
C THR A 393 13.13 6.69 33.82
N GLY A 394 12.77 7.91 33.43
CA GLY A 394 13.67 8.91 32.85
C GLY A 394 14.14 8.62 31.43
N ILE A 395 13.41 7.84 30.62
CA ILE A 395 13.82 7.49 29.26
C ILE A 395 13.96 8.71 28.35
N LEU A 396 13.08 9.72 28.48
CA LEU A 396 13.18 10.95 27.69
C LEU A 396 14.47 11.72 28.01
N LYS A 397 14.83 11.80 29.29
CA LYS A 397 16.11 12.40 29.71
C LYS A 397 17.29 11.71 29.03
N ARG A 398 17.35 10.37 29.09
CA ARG A 398 18.42 9.59 28.42
C ARG A 398 18.45 9.82 26.91
N LEU A 399 17.27 9.87 26.26
CA LEU A 399 17.14 10.12 24.82
C LEU A 399 17.70 11.50 24.42
N ILE A 400 17.37 12.53 25.18
CA ILE A 400 17.82 13.90 24.95
C ILE A 400 19.34 13.99 25.13
N GLU A 401 19.86 13.48 26.25
CA GLU A 401 21.29 13.51 26.57
C GLU A 401 22.14 12.77 25.51
N THR A 402 21.68 11.60 25.06
CA THR A 402 22.39 10.76 24.06
C THR A 402 22.38 11.39 22.65
N ASN A 403 21.47 12.33 22.38
CA ASN A 403 21.34 12.98 21.07
C ASN A 403 21.59 14.50 21.13
N SER A 404 22.39 14.97 22.09
CA SER A 404 22.69 16.39 22.33
C SER A 404 23.26 17.18 21.14
N SER A 405 23.70 16.53 20.06
CA SER A 405 24.18 17.16 18.82
C SER A 405 23.24 17.03 17.61
N LYS A 406 22.08 16.37 17.77
CA LYS A 406 21.15 16.09 16.67
C LYS A 406 19.79 16.75 16.95
N LYS A 407 19.10 17.13 15.87
CA LYS A 407 17.69 17.50 15.92
C LYS A 407 16.84 16.23 15.87
N ILE A 408 16.08 15.92 16.91
CA ILE A 408 15.32 14.66 17.03
C ILE A 408 13.85 14.93 17.30
N ALA A 409 13.00 13.99 16.89
CA ALA A 409 11.62 13.93 17.34
C ALA A 409 11.38 12.63 18.12
N VAL A 410 10.59 12.70 19.19
CA VAL A 410 10.18 11.55 19.99
C VAL A 410 8.66 11.53 20.04
N ILE A 411 8.07 10.50 19.44
CA ILE A 411 6.66 10.18 19.55
C ILE A 411 6.47 9.34 20.80
N VAL A 412 5.69 9.87 21.75
CA VAL A 412 5.24 9.18 22.95
C VAL A 412 3.79 8.76 22.72
N GLY A 413 3.61 7.50 22.36
CA GLY A 413 2.30 6.86 22.24
C GLY A 413 1.72 6.52 23.61
N ASP A 414 0.40 6.36 23.65
CA ASP A 414 -0.39 5.82 24.75
C ASP A 414 -0.91 4.44 24.31
N GLY A 415 -0.48 3.37 25.00
CA GLY A 415 -0.91 2.00 24.69
C GLY A 415 -0.35 1.36 23.40
N VAL A 416 0.76 1.86 22.83
CA VAL A 416 1.33 1.31 21.58
C VAL A 416 2.16 0.05 21.83
N ALA A 417 1.51 -1.11 21.82
CA ALA A 417 2.20 -2.39 22.02
C ALA A 417 3.32 -2.67 21.00
N TYR A 418 4.32 -3.48 21.39
CA TYR A 418 5.55 -3.73 20.61
C TYR A 418 5.26 -4.19 19.16
N GLU A 419 4.34 -5.12 19.00
CA GLU A 419 3.91 -5.69 17.73
C GLU A 419 3.12 -4.70 16.86
N ILE A 420 2.50 -3.67 17.44
CA ILE A 420 1.93 -2.56 16.65
C ILE A 420 3.06 -1.71 16.08
N ALA A 421 4.10 -1.42 16.85
CA ALA A 421 5.27 -0.69 16.35
C ALA A 421 6.03 -1.47 15.27
N GLU A 422 6.06 -2.82 15.32
CA GLU A 422 6.55 -3.68 14.24
C GLU A 422 5.76 -3.47 12.93
N GLN A 423 4.43 -3.35 13.02
CA GLN A 423 3.57 -3.05 11.87
C GLN A 423 3.79 -1.64 11.34
N VAL A 424 3.94 -0.64 12.21
CA VAL A 424 4.32 0.73 11.83
C VAL A 424 5.64 0.72 11.07
N ALA A 425 6.66 0.04 11.61
CA ALA A 425 7.97 -0.10 10.99
C ALA A 425 7.92 -0.72 9.58
N ALA A 426 7.01 -1.66 9.33
CA ALA A 426 6.81 -2.24 8.00
C ALA A 426 6.09 -1.31 6.99
N LYS A 427 5.54 -0.18 7.45
CA LYS A 427 4.87 0.82 6.62
C LYS A 427 5.70 2.09 6.38
N VAL A 428 6.64 2.43 7.27
CA VAL A 428 7.51 3.61 7.07
C VAL A 428 8.42 3.40 5.85
N PHE A 429 8.40 4.32 4.88
CA PHE A 429 9.22 4.36 3.65
C PHE A 429 9.10 3.18 2.67
N ARG A 430 7.88 2.76 2.31
CA ARG A 430 7.68 1.90 1.12
C ARG A 430 8.15 2.55 -0.20
N ASP A 431 8.33 3.87 -0.25
CA ASP A 431 8.53 4.66 -1.47
C ASP A 431 9.97 5.21 -1.68
N GLY A 432 11.00 4.47 -1.29
CA GLY A 432 12.36 4.65 -1.85
C GLY A 432 13.27 5.70 -1.20
N THR A 433 13.01 6.13 0.05
CA THR A 433 14.00 6.87 0.85
C THR A 433 14.69 5.92 1.83
N GLN A 434 16.02 5.88 1.86
CA GLN A 434 16.76 5.01 2.79
C GLN A 434 16.80 5.66 4.19
N CYS A 435 16.19 4.99 5.16
CA CYS A 435 16.36 5.31 6.57
C CYS A 435 16.85 4.05 7.30
N LYS A 436 17.73 4.24 8.27
CA LYS A 436 18.20 3.16 9.11
C LYS A 436 17.23 2.96 10.28
N LEU A 437 16.56 1.82 10.30
CA LEU A 437 15.71 1.42 11.42
C LEU A 437 16.52 0.66 12.48
N SER A 438 16.45 1.11 13.73
CA SER A 438 16.93 0.38 14.91
C SER A 438 15.73 0.01 15.78
N LYS A 439 15.57 -1.29 16.08
CA LYS A 439 14.49 -1.82 16.92
C LYS A 439 15.04 -2.25 18.26
N ALA A 440 14.65 -1.56 19.33
CA ALA A 440 14.88 -1.96 20.71
C ALA A 440 13.57 -1.95 21.49
N HIS A 441 13.65 -2.12 22.80
CA HIS A 441 12.49 -2.17 23.68
C HIS A 441 12.71 -1.39 24.97
N ILE A 442 11.61 -1.03 25.60
CA ILE A 442 11.53 -0.56 26.98
C ILE A 442 10.82 -1.65 27.79
N LEU A 443 11.30 -1.89 29.01
CA LEU A 443 10.57 -2.59 30.05
C LEU A 443 9.85 -1.54 30.88
N ALA A 444 8.55 -1.42 30.63
CA ALA A 444 7.66 -0.43 31.23
C ALA A 444 7.44 -0.72 32.72
N ASP A 445 7.26 0.30 33.55
CA ASP A 445 7.06 0.15 35.00
C ASP A 445 5.67 -0.44 35.36
N VAL A 446 5.47 -0.79 36.64
CA VAL A 446 4.26 -1.47 37.14
C VAL A 446 3.54 -0.64 38.24
N PRO A 447 2.20 -0.59 38.27
CA PRO A 447 1.27 -1.20 37.30
C PRO A 447 1.39 -0.49 35.94
N SER A 448 1.20 -1.25 34.86
CA SER A 448 1.33 -0.76 33.48
C SER A 448 0.13 0.10 33.06
N GLU A 449 -0.09 1.19 33.78
CA GLU A 449 -1.19 2.14 33.58
C GLU A 449 -0.65 3.50 33.14
N THR A 450 -1.46 4.25 32.39
CA THR A 450 -1.08 5.52 31.79
C THR A 450 -0.55 6.53 32.81
N GLU A 451 -1.22 6.70 33.96
CA GLU A 451 -0.79 7.68 34.97
C GLU A 451 0.61 7.37 35.49
N ASN A 452 0.86 6.11 35.85
CA ASN A 452 2.13 5.63 36.33
C ASN A 452 3.20 5.77 35.24
N ASN A 453 3.00 5.11 34.10
CA ASN A 453 4.06 4.87 33.13
C ASN A 453 4.40 6.12 32.30
N MET A 454 3.43 6.98 31.99
CA MET A 454 3.74 8.29 31.40
C MET A 454 4.53 9.16 32.37
N SER A 455 4.29 9.07 33.69
CA SER A 455 5.13 9.78 34.66
C SER A 455 6.56 9.28 34.62
N HIS A 456 6.75 7.95 34.62
CA HIS A 456 8.08 7.34 34.55
C HIS A 456 8.81 7.68 33.24
N ILE A 457 8.12 7.82 32.09
CA ILE A 457 8.77 8.26 30.84
C ILE A 457 9.43 9.64 30.96
N TYR A 458 8.71 10.60 31.56
CA TYR A 458 9.12 12.01 31.64
C TYR A 458 9.99 12.31 32.87
N MET A 459 9.73 11.64 33.99
CA MET A 459 10.25 12.03 35.30
C MET A 459 11.30 11.04 35.81
N ALA A 460 12.58 11.42 35.69
CA ALA A 460 13.71 10.61 36.15
C ALA A 460 13.81 10.47 37.68
N ASN A 461 13.02 11.22 38.44
CA ASN A 461 12.95 11.12 39.91
C ASN A 461 11.99 10.04 40.41
N GLY A 462 11.28 9.34 39.50
CA GLY A 462 10.34 8.26 39.85
C GLY A 462 9.06 8.72 40.53
N VAL A 463 8.72 10.01 40.48
CA VAL A 463 7.46 10.54 41.03
C VAL A 463 6.32 10.35 40.03
N VAL A 464 5.19 9.83 40.51
CA VAL A 464 3.94 9.78 39.73
C VAL A 464 3.24 11.14 39.80
N GLU A 465 2.99 11.74 38.65
CA GLU A 465 2.32 13.04 38.51
C GLU A 465 1.27 12.94 37.42
N SER A 466 0.01 13.20 37.71
CA SER A 466 -1.09 13.00 36.75
C SER A 466 -1.21 14.12 35.70
N VAL A 467 -0.62 15.30 35.95
CA VAL A 467 -0.76 16.46 35.05
C VAL A 467 0.38 16.53 34.04
N GLN A 468 0.05 16.33 32.75
CA GLN A 468 0.98 16.36 31.63
C GLN A 468 1.90 17.60 31.62
N ALA A 469 1.34 18.80 31.75
CA ALA A 469 2.12 20.05 31.72
C ALA A 469 3.20 20.14 32.81
N LYS A 470 3.00 19.48 33.96
CA LYS A 470 4.02 19.43 35.02
C LYS A 470 5.15 18.45 34.70
N ARG A 471 4.85 17.34 34.02
CA ARG A 471 5.85 16.39 33.52
C ARG A 471 6.76 17.06 32.47
N GLU A 472 6.15 17.80 31.55
CA GLU A 472 6.86 18.57 30.52
C GLU A 472 7.73 19.67 31.16
N LYS A 473 7.16 20.42 32.11
CA LYS A 473 7.90 21.43 32.88
C LYS A 473 9.12 20.82 33.59
N TYR A 474 8.95 19.68 34.26
CA TYR A 474 10.06 18.96 34.89
C TYR A 474 11.15 18.60 33.86
N LEU A 475 10.76 18.07 32.70
CA LEU A 475 11.71 17.67 31.66
C LEU A 475 12.53 18.86 31.13
N VAL A 476 11.90 20.02 30.94
CA VAL A 476 12.57 21.27 30.55
C VAL A 476 13.53 21.76 31.64
N GLU A 477 13.11 21.74 32.91
CA GLU A 477 13.95 22.13 34.05
C GLU A 477 15.21 21.25 34.18
N GLN A 478 15.13 19.97 33.77
CA GLN A 478 16.29 19.07 33.75
C GLN A 478 17.26 19.34 32.58
N HIS A 479 16.87 20.12 31.56
CA HIS A 479 17.66 20.36 30.35
C HIS A 479 17.71 21.84 29.97
N SER A 480 18.13 22.71 30.89
CA SER A 480 18.17 24.17 30.70
C SER A 480 18.98 24.70 29.51
N GLY A 481 19.79 23.85 28.85
CA GLY A 481 20.55 24.18 27.65
C GLY A 481 20.00 23.59 26.34
N VAL A 482 18.89 22.85 26.37
CA VAL A 482 18.28 22.22 25.20
C VAL A 482 16.89 22.79 25.00
N ASN A 483 16.62 23.32 23.80
CA ASN A 483 15.27 23.76 23.46
C ASN A 483 14.39 22.55 23.11
N ILE A 484 13.30 22.36 23.85
CA ILE A 484 12.36 21.23 23.72
C ILE A 484 10.99 21.78 23.35
N ASP A 485 10.47 21.38 22.19
CA ASP A 485 9.11 21.66 21.76
C ASP A 485 8.17 20.51 22.13
N PHE A 486 6.92 20.83 22.45
CA PHE A 486 5.86 19.86 22.75
C PHE A 486 4.68 20.10 21.82
N THR A 487 4.13 19.03 21.25
CA THR A 487 2.92 19.10 20.42
C THR A 487 2.14 17.79 20.46
N ARG A 488 0.93 17.78 19.91
CA ARG A 488 0.22 16.53 19.60
C ARG A 488 0.63 16.04 18.21
N LEU A 489 0.71 14.73 18.03
CA LEU A 489 1.20 14.16 16.76
C LEU A 489 0.32 14.54 15.55
N ASP A 490 -0.98 14.71 15.75
CA ASP A 490 -1.96 15.18 14.76
C ASP A 490 -1.83 16.67 14.42
N GLU A 491 -1.15 17.45 15.27
CA GLU A 491 -0.90 18.88 15.09
C GLU A 491 0.47 19.17 14.45
N VAL A 492 1.26 18.13 14.12
CA VAL A 492 2.54 18.28 13.41
C VAL A 492 2.32 18.85 12.01
N SER A 493 2.95 20.01 11.75
CA SER A 493 2.93 20.74 10.47
C SER A 493 4.02 20.26 9.50
N ASP A 494 4.01 20.79 8.27
CA ASP A 494 5.02 20.51 7.23
C ASP A 494 6.32 21.32 7.40
N GLU A 495 6.43 22.12 8.46
CA GLU A 495 7.64 22.86 8.81
C GLU A 495 8.22 22.36 10.14
N PRO A 496 9.56 22.20 10.26
CA PRO A 496 10.17 21.79 11.51
C PRO A 496 10.10 22.92 12.54
N LEU A 497 9.77 22.60 13.78
CA LEU A 497 9.80 23.58 14.89
C LEU A 497 11.24 23.96 15.26
N ALA A 498 11.41 25.10 15.95
CA ALA A 498 12.73 25.69 16.24
C ALA A 498 13.56 24.88 17.25
N GLY A 499 12.91 24.11 18.13
CA GLY A 499 13.54 23.29 19.14
C GLY A 499 14.44 22.20 18.58
N GLN A 500 15.46 21.86 19.37
CA GLN A 500 16.36 20.77 19.05
C GLN A 500 15.66 19.41 19.22
N VAL A 501 14.76 19.31 20.19
CA VAL A 501 14.00 18.10 20.49
C VAL A 501 12.52 18.43 20.34
N LEU A 502 11.81 17.64 19.54
CA LEU A 502 10.35 17.67 19.49
C LEU A 502 9.79 16.46 20.23
N ILE A 503 8.85 16.67 21.16
CA ILE A 503 8.12 15.60 21.83
C ILE A 503 6.66 15.66 21.36
N CYS A 504 6.22 14.61 20.69
CA CYS A 504 4.85 14.46 20.19
C CYS A 504 4.09 13.47 21.04
N THR A 505 2.97 13.88 21.64
CA THR A 505 2.05 12.95 22.33
C THR A 505 0.94 12.48 21.39
N TYR A 506 0.52 11.22 21.53
CA TYR A 506 -0.62 10.69 20.79
C TYR A 506 -1.30 9.55 21.56
N LYS A 507 -2.63 9.63 21.72
CA LYS A 507 -3.39 8.78 22.66
C LYS A 507 -4.32 7.74 22.04
N ASP A 508 -4.38 7.73 20.71
CA ASP A 508 -5.50 7.16 19.96
C ASP A 508 -5.71 5.66 20.18
N ILE A 509 -4.63 4.87 20.33
CA ILE A 509 -4.73 3.41 20.53
C ILE A 509 -5.42 3.10 21.86
N ASP A 510 -4.93 3.66 22.96
CA ASP A 510 -5.49 3.44 24.29
C ASP A 510 -6.88 4.06 24.44
N ASP A 511 -7.06 5.32 24.01
CA ASP A 511 -8.35 6.01 24.03
C ASP A 511 -9.45 5.24 23.28
N MET A 512 -9.13 4.66 22.11
CA MET A 512 -10.05 3.81 21.37
C MET A 512 -10.25 2.45 22.05
N GLY A 513 -9.17 1.86 22.57
CA GLY A 513 -9.21 0.61 23.34
C GLY A 513 -10.19 0.68 24.50
N ASP A 514 -10.12 1.74 25.30
CA ASP A 514 -11.02 1.94 26.44
C ASP A 514 -12.48 2.18 26.01
N LYS A 515 -12.69 3.01 24.99
CA LYS A 515 -14.05 3.40 24.57
C LYS A 515 -14.77 2.31 23.76
N LEU A 516 -14.03 1.58 22.94
CA LEU A 516 -14.58 0.63 21.97
C LEU A 516 -14.23 -0.83 22.29
N ASN A 517 -13.35 -1.06 23.27
CA ASN A 517 -12.92 -2.38 23.69
C ASN A 517 -12.34 -3.17 22.50
N SER A 518 -12.60 -4.48 22.36
CA SER A 518 -12.11 -5.27 21.22
C SER A 518 -12.58 -4.77 19.85
N LYS A 519 -13.61 -3.89 19.77
CA LYS A 519 -14.02 -3.27 18.50
C LYS A 519 -13.01 -2.22 18.02
N ALA A 520 -12.15 -1.71 18.89
CA ALA A 520 -11.07 -0.77 18.56
C ALA A 520 -10.12 -1.33 17.50
N LEU A 521 -9.93 -2.67 17.48
CA LEU A 521 -9.05 -3.34 16.51
C LEU A 521 -9.38 -3.05 15.05
N LYS A 522 -10.63 -2.71 14.73
CA LYS A 522 -11.03 -2.32 13.37
C LYS A 522 -10.43 -1.00 12.90
N TYR A 523 -9.98 -0.15 13.83
CA TYR A 523 -9.43 1.19 13.58
C TYR A 523 -7.90 1.25 13.73
N PHE A 524 -7.29 0.19 14.27
CA PHE A 524 -5.84 0.14 14.44
C PHE A 524 -5.06 0.19 13.11
N PRO A 525 -5.51 -0.41 12.00
CA PRO A 525 -4.84 -0.23 10.71
C PRO A 525 -4.66 1.24 10.32
N GLU A 526 -5.68 2.08 10.54
CA GLU A 526 -5.67 3.51 10.30
C GLU A 526 -4.69 4.23 11.22
N SER A 527 -4.67 3.92 12.52
CA SER A 527 -3.68 4.50 13.45
C SER A 527 -2.24 4.07 13.08
N ILE A 528 -2.04 2.82 12.65
CA ILE A 528 -0.73 2.32 12.16
C ILE A 528 -0.29 3.10 10.92
N ASP A 529 -1.19 3.31 9.95
CA ASP A 529 -0.92 4.14 8.76
C ASP A 529 -0.58 5.58 9.16
N PHE A 530 -1.31 6.14 10.11
CA PHE A 530 -1.09 7.49 10.62
C PHE A 530 0.29 7.64 11.29
N PHE A 531 0.67 6.74 12.19
CA PHE A 531 2.01 6.75 12.80
C PHE A 531 3.09 6.67 11.73
N ALA A 532 2.96 5.76 10.76
CA ALA A 532 3.93 5.59 9.70
C ALA A 532 4.08 6.86 8.86
N ALA A 533 2.95 7.47 8.47
CA ALA A 533 2.94 8.73 7.72
C ALA A 533 3.59 9.87 8.51
N LYS A 534 3.31 9.99 9.82
CA LYS A 534 3.88 11.02 10.67
C LYS A 534 5.38 10.84 10.93
N ILE A 535 5.84 9.60 11.10
CA ILE A 535 7.28 9.31 11.19
C ILE A 535 7.99 9.71 9.89
N THR A 536 7.42 9.36 8.74
CA THR A 536 7.94 9.79 7.43
C THR A 536 7.94 11.32 7.30
N GLN A 537 6.85 12.00 7.67
CA GLN A 537 6.74 13.46 7.65
C GLN A 537 7.85 14.10 8.49
N LEU A 538 8.03 13.68 9.74
CA LEU A 538 9.05 14.21 10.65
C LEU A 538 10.48 14.05 10.08
N LEU A 539 10.79 12.91 9.47
CA LEU A 539 12.10 12.70 8.84
C LEU A 539 12.30 13.59 7.59
N GLN A 540 11.24 13.80 6.81
CA GLN A 540 11.27 14.63 5.61
C GLN A 540 11.44 16.13 5.93
N ILE A 541 10.82 16.61 7.01
CA ILE A 541 10.91 18.03 7.42
C ILE A 541 12.21 18.36 8.18
N GLY A 542 13.10 17.40 8.39
CA GLY A 542 14.49 17.66 8.81
C GLY A 542 14.91 17.11 10.17
N TYR A 543 14.07 16.33 10.86
CA TYR A 543 14.50 15.60 12.06
C TYR A 543 15.46 14.47 11.67
N ALA A 544 16.65 14.44 12.28
CA ALA A 544 17.69 13.46 11.96
C ALA A 544 17.32 12.05 12.44
N LYS A 545 16.61 11.98 13.58
CA LYS A 545 16.06 10.75 14.13
C LYS A 545 14.64 10.99 14.60
N VAL A 546 13.79 9.98 14.39
CA VAL A 546 12.45 9.91 14.94
C VAL A 546 12.35 8.66 15.80
N TYR A 547 11.95 8.82 17.05
CA TYR A 547 11.75 7.73 17.99
C TYR A 547 10.25 7.47 18.17
N LEU A 548 9.85 6.20 18.26
CA LEU A 548 8.55 5.78 18.74
C LEU A 548 8.73 5.00 20.04
N ILE A 549 8.19 5.54 21.12
CA ILE A 549 8.13 4.93 22.45
C ILE A 549 6.68 4.99 22.97
N THR A 550 6.37 4.21 24.00
CA THR A 550 5.08 4.25 24.68
C THR A 550 5.25 3.97 26.17
N ASP A 551 4.23 4.32 26.92
CA ASP A 551 4.08 4.06 28.36
C ASP A 551 3.76 2.59 28.71
N HIS A 552 2.82 1.96 28.03
CA HIS A 552 2.49 0.55 28.19
C HIS A 552 1.97 -0.05 26.88
N GLY A 553 1.85 -1.38 26.84
CA GLY A 553 1.03 -2.07 25.87
C GLY A 553 -0.32 -2.50 26.47
N PHE A 554 -0.96 -3.50 25.87
CA PHE A 554 -2.28 -3.98 26.32
C PHE A 554 -2.49 -5.45 25.98
N VAL A 555 -3.41 -6.09 26.71
CA VAL A 555 -3.91 -7.42 26.43
C VAL A 555 -5.34 -7.36 25.90
N LEU A 556 -5.70 -8.37 25.10
CA LEU A 556 -7.08 -8.61 24.68
C LEU A 556 -7.51 -9.99 25.13
N THR A 557 -8.68 -10.06 25.76
CA THR A 557 -9.21 -11.34 26.24
C THR A 557 -10.00 -12.11 25.17
N GLY A 558 -10.35 -11.46 24.06
CA GLY A 558 -11.09 -12.06 22.96
C GLY A 558 -12.45 -12.59 23.39
N LEU A 559 -12.76 -13.84 23.07
CA LEU A 559 -13.90 -14.56 23.62
C LEU A 559 -13.61 -14.89 25.10
N LEU A 560 -14.25 -14.17 26.01
CA LEU A 560 -14.08 -14.31 27.46
C LEU A 560 -15.33 -14.91 28.12
N SER A 561 -15.14 -15.99 28.87
CA SER A 561 -16.16 -16.63 29.70
C SER A 561 -16.10 -16.20 31.17
N GLU A 562 -17.21 -16.34 31.89
CA GLU A 562 -17.28 -16.03 33.33
C GLU A 562 -16.36 -16.88 34.22
N SER A 563 -15.99 -18.08 33.75
CA SER A 563 -15.06 -18.98 34.44
C SER A 563 -13.60 -18.53 34.35
N GLU A 564 -13.26 -17.74 33.33
CA GLU A 564 -11.90 -17.24 33.13
C GLU A 564 -11.59 -16.02 33.98
N LYS A 565 -12.62 -15.28 34.40
CA LYS A 565 -12.47 -14.11 35.27
C LYS A 565 -12.09 -14.52 36.69
N ILE A 566 -11.05 -13.90 37.23
CA ILE A 566 -10.48 -14.24 38.53
C ILE A 566 -11.29 -13.58 39.65
N ALA A 567 -11.98 -14.38 40.46
CA ALA A 567 -12.65 -13.90 41.67
C ALA A 567 -11.66 -13.80 42.84
N VAL A 568 -11.58 -12.65 43.48
CA VAL A 568 -10.66 -12.38 44.59
C VAL A 568 -11.38 -11.62 45.71
N LYS A 569 -10.93 -11.81 46.95
CA LYS A 569 -11.46 -11.12 48.14
C LYS A 569 -10.31 -10.64 49.04
N PRO A 570 -9.69 -9.48 48.74
CA PRO A 570 -8.67 -8.88 49.59
C PRO A 570 -9.26 -8.45 50.95
N ILE A 571 -8.41 -8.40 51.97
CA ILE A 571 -8.80 -8.00 53.34
C ILE A 571 -8.34 -6.56 53.59
N GLY A 572 -9.19 -5.76 54.25
CA GLY A 572 -8.86 -4.38 54.63
C GLY A 572 -9.08 -3.38 53.49
N ASN A 573 -8.36 -2.26 53.53
CA ASN A 573 -8.46 -1.24 52.48
C ASN A 573 -7.78 -1.71 51.19
N HIS A 574 -8.53 -1.74 50.10
CA HIS A 574 -8.07 -2.25 48.81
C HIS A 574 -8.82 -1.63 47.64
N TYR A 575 -8.20 -1.71 46.47
CA TYR A 575 -8.77 -1.37 45.18
C TYR A 575 -8.48 -2.52 44.20
N ILE A 576 -9.49 -2.96 43.44
CA ILE A 576 -9.36 -4.03 42.46
C ILE A 576 -9.62 -3.42 41.09
N ASP A 577 -8.63 -3.55 40.22
CA ASP A 577 -8.73 -3.25 38.80
C ASP A 577 -8.79 -4.55 37.99
N GLU A 578 -8.99 -4.48 36.68
CA GLU A 578 -9.05 -5.64 35.79
C GLU A 578 -7.74 -6.43 35.79
N ARG A 579 -6.59 -5.76 35.97
CA ARG A 579 -5.27 -6.39 35.82
C ARG A 579 -4.43 -6.42 37.09
N PHE A 580 -4.81 -5.68 38.13
CA PHE A 580 -4.07 -5.61 39.40
C PHE A 580 -4.96 -5.32 40.60
N ILE A 581 -4.40 -5.49 41.79
CA ILE A 581 -5.05 -5.17 43.07
C ILE A 581 -4.10 -4.33 43.91
N TRP A 582 -4.57 -3.20 44.41
CA TRP A 582 -3.90 -2.40 45.43
C TRP A 582 -4.38 -2.78 46.83
N THR A 583 -3.46 -2.89 47.78
CA THR A 583 -3.80 -3.03 49.21
C THR A 583 -2.90 -2.18 50.11
N SER A 584 -3.45 -1.70 51.22
CA SER A 584 -2.67 -0.96 52.24
C SER A 584 -1.76 -1.89 53.04
N ASP A 585 -2.24 -3.10 53.34
CA ASP A 585 -1.54 -4.13 54.11
C ASP A 585 -1.19 -5.34 53.24
N LYS A 586 -0.12 -6.06 53.62
CA LYS A 586 0.25 -7.33 52.97
C LYS A 586 -0.88 -8.34 53.08
N GLN A 587 -1.07 -9.12 52.03
CA GLN A 587 -2.08 -10.18 51.91
C GLN A 587 -1.40 -11.55 51.72
N PRO A 588 -0.90 -12.20 52.78
CA PRO A 588 -0.24 -13.50 52.66
C PRO A 588 -1.10 -14.57 51.99
N GLN A 589 -2.43 -14.50 52.13
CA GLN A 589 -3.38 -15.43 51.52
C GLN A 589 -3.50 -15.29 50.00
N LEU A 590 -3.05 -14.18 49.42
CA LEU A 590 -2.98 -13.98 47.97
C LEU A 590 -1.73 -14.64 47.37
N LYS A 591 -0.71 -14.93 48.18
CA LYS A 591 0.43 -15.77 47.80
C LYS A 591 0.05 -17.26 48.01
N PRO A 592 0.39 -18.19 47.09
CA PRO A 592 1.34 -18.06 45.98
C PRO A 592 0.73 -17.69 44.62
N ASN A 593 -0.60 -17.55 44.55
CA ASN A 593 -1.34 -17.45 43.29
C ASN A 593 -1.07 -16.14 42.53
N PHE A 594 -0.74 -15.07 43.27
CA PHE A 594 -0.45 -13.74 42.72
C PHE A 594 1.00 -13.32 42.96
N ILE A 595 1.50 -12.46 42.08
CA ILE A 595 2.80 -11.80 42.23
C ILE A 595 2.58 -10.53 43.07
N GLU A 596 3.29 -10.43 44.19
CA GLU A 596 3.26 -9.24 45.06
C GLU A 596 4.43 -8.32 44.71
N VAL A 597 4.14 -7.03 44.55
CA VAL A 597 5.13 -5.96 44.39
C VAL A 597 4.92 -4.93 45.49
N ALA A 598 5.97 -4.61 46.25
CA ALA A 598 5.91 -3.54 47.24
C ALA A 598 6.14 -2.20 46.53
N LYS A 599 5.12 -1.35 46.51
CA LYS A 599 5.16 -0.02 45.88
C LYS A 599 4.18 0.88 46.61
N SER A 600 4.58 2.09 46.96
CA SER A 600 3.69 3.03 47.63
C SER A 600 3.06 3.98 46.62
N TYR A 601 1.73 4.10 46.69
CA TYR A 601 0.96 5.08 45.92
C TYR A 601 -0.30 5.44 46.71
N LYS A 602 -0.44 6.73 47.04
CA LYS A 602 -1.49 7.25 47.94
C LYS A 602 -1.52 6.46 49.26
N GLU A 603 -2.65 5.86 49.62
CA GLU A 603 -2.84 5.07 50.84
C GLU A 603 -2.47 3.58 50.70
N PHE A 604 -2.00 3.15 49.53
CA PHE A 604 -1.64 1.76 49.24
C PHE A 604 -0.14 1.53 49.25
N ASN A 605 0.27 0.29 49.59
CA ASN A 605 1.68 -0.09 49.74
C ASN A 605 2.06 -1.36 48.99
N TYR A 606 1.08 -2.12 48.50
CA TYR A 606 1.29 -3.42 47.86
C TYR A 606 0.40 -3.60 46.65
N LEU A 607 0.98 -4.07 45.56
CA LEU A 607 0.30 -4.51 44.34
C LEU A 607 0.27 -6.03 44.28
N TYR A 608 -0.82 -6.57 43.76
CA TYR A 608 -0.95 -7.98 43.43
C TYR A 608 -1.41 -8.17 41.99
N PHE A 609 -0.73 -9.06 41.27
CA PHE A 609 -1.00 -9.33 39.85
C PHE A 609 -1.23 -10.82 39.59
N ALA A 610 -2.11 -11.13 38.63
CA ALA A 610 -2.30 -12.48 38.12
C ALA A 610 -1.10 -12.94 37.28
N ARG A 611 -0.75 -14.24 37.38
CA ARG A 611 0.21 -14.90 36.49
C ARG A 611 -0.42 -15.27 35.13
N SER A 612 -1.33 -14.44 34.63
CA SER A 612 -2.04 -14.67 33.36
C SER A 612 -2.59 -13.37 32.77
N MET A 613 -3.09 -13.45 31.54
CA MET A 613 -3.84 -12.36 30.89
C MET A 613 -5.32 -12.33 31.29
N ASN A 614 -5.76 -13.22 32.17
CA ASN A 614 -7.14 -13.24 32.62
C ASN A 614 -7.41 -12.06 33.56
N PRO A 615 -8.56 -11.38 33.43
CA PRO A 615 -8.88 -10.23 34.25
C PRO A 615 -9.46 -10.65 35.61
N PHE A 616 -9.29 -9.80 36.62
CA PHE A 616 -10.06 -9.88 37.85
C PHE A 616 -11.52 -9.50 37.62
N LYS A 617 -12.41 -10.01 38.47
CA LYS A 617 -13.84 -9.64 38.42
C LYS A 617 -14.06 -8.22 38.93
N THR A 618 -14.29 -7.29 38.01
CA THR A 618 -14.70 -5.89 38.23
C THR A 618 -16.08 -5.60 37.58
N PRO A 619 -16.76 -4.51 37.98
CA PRO A 619 -17.89 -3.97 37.24
C PRO A 619 -17.39 -3.32 35.94
N GLY A 620 -17.92 -3.71 34.77
CA GLY A 620 -17.53 -3.12 33.49
C GLY A 620 -17.58 -4.07 32.31
N THR A 621 -17.19 -3.56 31.14
CA THR A 621 -17.03 -4.34 29.91
C THR A 621 -15.58 -4.77 29.74
N TYR A 622 -15.37 -6.06 29.47
CA TYR A 622 -14.04 -6.65 29.30
C TYR A 622 -13.68 -6.79 27.83
N GLY A 623 -12.38 -6.76 27.54
CA GLY A 623 -11.83 -7.21 26.25
C GLY A 623 -10.66 -6.40 25.71
N PHE A 624 -10.41 -5.21 26.26
CA PHE A 624 -9.17 -4.44 26.16
C PHE A 624 -8.79 -4.05 27.58
N ALA A 625 -7.55 -4.33 27.99
CA ALA A 625 -7.09 -4.02 29.34
C ALA A 625 -5.58 -3.83 29.38
N HIS A 626 -5.12 -3.01 30.32
CA HIS A 626 -3.71 -2.80 30.67
C HIS A 626 -3.58 -2.70 32.20
N GLY A 627 -2.37 -2.52 32.72
CA GLY A 627 -2.11 -2.43 34.16
C GLY A 627 -1.47 -3.68 34.75
N GLY A 628 -1.38 -4.79 34.00
CA GLY A 628 -0.85 -6.07 34.45
C GLY A 628 0.66 -6.24 34.23
N LEU A 629 1.10 -7.50 34.33
CA LEU A 629 2.49 -7.93 34.16
C LEU A 629 2.73 -8.76 32.89
N ALA A 630 1.75 -8.82 31.99
CA ALA A 630 1.94 -9.58 30.76
C ALA A 630 3.04 -8.92 29.91
N PRO A 631 3.85 -9.71 29.19
CA PRO A 631 4.87 -9.16 28.28
C PRO A 631 4.26 -8.26 27.21
N GLN A 632 3.00 -8.49 26.80
CA GLN A 632 2.23 -7.60 25.92
C GLN A 632 2.01 -6.20 26.51
N GLU A 633 2.03 -6.07 27.83
CA GLU A 633 1.86 -4.82 28.56
C GLU A 633 3.23 -4.18 28.88
N LEU A 634 4.23 -5.00 29.27
CA LEU A 634 5.50 -4.53 29.80
C LEU A 634 6.62 -4.36 28.76
N VAL A 635 6.64 -5.15 27.69
CA VAL A 635 7.63 -5.02 26.62
C VAL A 635 7.09 -4.04 25.59
N THR A 636 7.62 -2.82 25.62
CA THR A 636 7.14 -1.69 24.82
C THR A 636 8.20 -1.27 23.78
N PRO A 637 7.82 -0.63 22.66
CA PRO A 637 8.76 -0.24 21.62
C PRO A 637 9.76 0.83 22.07
N TYR A 638 11.00 0.69 21.61
CA TYR A 638 11.98 1.76 21.48
C TYR A 638 12.52 1.73 20.05
N PHE A 639 11.74 2.26 19.12
CA PHE A 639 12.07 2.18 17.70
C PHE A 639 12.62 3.52 17.24
N CYS A 640 13.70 3.48 16.47
CA CYS A 640 14.37 4.67 15.97
C CYS A 640 14.55 4.56 14.46
N TRP A 641 13.97 5.51 13.74
CA TRP A 641 14.27 5.73 12.33
C TRP A 641 15.28 6.87 12.26
N GLU A 642 16.46 6.57 11.75
CA GLU A 642 17.51 7.55 11.49
C GLU A 642 17.58 7.80 9.99
N ARG A 643 17.52 9.08 9.60
CA ARG A 643 17.72 9.45 8.20
C ARG A 643 19.14 9.02 7.82
N GLU A 644 19.29 8.16 6.82
CA GLU A 644 20.62 7.93 6.26
C GLU A 644 21.02 9.26 5.65
N THR A 645 22.02 9.87 6.26
CA THR A 645 22.56 11.06 5.69
C THR A 645 23.34 10.63 4.45
N ASP A 646 22.95 11.13 3.28
CA ASP A 646 23.87 11.29 2.13
C ASP A 646 25.06 12.22 2.48
N SER A 647 25.35 12.44 3.78
CA SER A 647 26.47 13.22 4.27
C SER A 647 27.77 12.42 4.34
N ILE A 648 27.88 11.29 3.63
CA ILE A 648 29.22 10.80 3.26
C ILE A 648 29.67 11.69 2.09
N GLY A 649 30.11 12.91 2.45
CA GLY A 649 30.68 13.87 1.51
C GLY A 649 29.73 14.90 0.92
N ALA A 650 28.73 15.41 1.65
CA ALA A 650 28.04 16.63 1.23
C ALA A 650 28.87 17.88 1.59
N LEU A 651 28.86 18.90 0.73
CA LEU A 651 29.63 20.15 0.95
C LEU A 651 29.20 20.85 2.26
N ASN A 652 30.16 21.10 3.15
CA ASN A 652 29.91 21.80 4.41
C ASN A 652 29.83 23.31 4.17
N ILE A 653 28.80 23.97 4.68
CA ILE A 653 28.60 25.42 4.58
C ILE A 653 28.53 26.00 6.00
N ALA A 654 29.46 26.90 6.33
CA ALA A 654 29.56 27.50 7.66
C ALA A 654 29.64 29.03 7.59
N ILE A 655 29.18 29.70 8.65
CA ILE A 655 29.32 31.15 8.83
C ILE A 655 30.73 31.44 9.32
N SER A 656 31.51 32.13 8.50
CA SER A 656 32.93 32.40 8.74
C SER A 656 33.19 33.62 9.62
N ASN A 657 32.26 34.57 9.69
CA ASN A 657 32.42 35.84 10.40
C ASN A 657 31.61 35.95 11.70
N LYS A 658 31.39 34.83 12.40
CA LYS A 658 30.57 34.80 13.62
C LYS A 658 30.99 35.83 14.67
N LYS A 659 32.31 36.09 14.81
CA LYS A 659 32.83 37.08 15.76
C LYS A 659 32.35 38.51 15.46
N ASP A 660 32.20 38.85 14.19
CA ASP A 660 31.76 40.17 13.74
C ASP A 660 30.24 40.36 13.95
N LEU A 661 29.51 39.25 14.12
CA LEU A 661 28.05 39.23 14.27
C LEU A 661 27.58 39.27 15.73
N VAL A 662 28.48 39.09 16.69
CA VAL A 662 28.12 39.11 18.13
C VAL A 662 27.65 40.51 18.58
N SER A 663 28.16 41.57 17.95
CA SER A 663 27.79 42.95 18.28
C SER A 663 27.95 43.82 17.03
N VAL A 664 26.85 44.07 16.32
CA VAL A 664 26.86 44.86 15.08
C VAL A 664 26.41 46.30 15.36
N THR A 665 27.23 47.28 15.00
CA THR A 665 26.88 48.70 15.07
C THR A 665 26.12 49.12 13.81
N GLY A 666 24.89 49.61 13.96
CA GLY A 666 24.05 50.08 12.86
C GLY A 666 22.93 49.11 12.47
N GLU A 667 22.23 49.41 11.35
CA GLU A 667 21.05 48.65 10.91
C GLU A 667 21.38 47.48 9.97
N LEU A 668 22.56 47.51 9.33
CA LEU A 668 22.98 46.53 8.33
C LEU A 668 24.01 45.57 8.93
N PHE A 669 23.89 44.28 8.61
CA PHE A 669 24.90 43.27 8.93
C PHE A 669 25.18 42.36 7.73
N GLN A 670 26.37 41.79 7.69
CA GLN A 670 26.81 40.91 6.60
C GLN A 670 27.08 39.51 7.11
N ILE A 671 26.50 38.51 6.48
CA ILE A 671 26.80 37.09 6.73
C ILE A 671 27.77 36.62 5.64
N LYS A 672 28.95 36.15 6.08
CA LYS A 672 29.97 35.55 5.22
C LYS A 672 29.94 34.04 5.36
N LEU A 673 29.42 33.35 4.35
CA LEU A 673 29.40 31.90 4.28
C LEU A 673 30.66 31.38 3.60
N LEU A 674 31.16 30.24 4.09
CA LEU A 674 32.27 29.51 3.52
C LEU A 674 31.84 28.07 3.24
N ALA A 675 32.01 27.65 1.99
CA ALA A 675 31.89 26.27 1.59
C ALA A 675 33.24 25.56 1.69
N SER A 676 33.31 24.44 2.41
CA SER A 676 34.55 23.68 2.59
C SER A 676 34.31 22.17 2.53
N SER A 677 35.17 21.45 1.83
CA SER A 677 35.28 19.99 1.91
C SER A 677 36.74 19.55 1.77
N GLU A 678 37.13 18.54 2.53
CA GLU A 678 38.47 17.91 2.46
C GLU A 678 38.62 16.94 1.27
N ALA A 679 37.50 16.45 0.71
CA ALA A 679 37.47 15.58 -0.45
C ALA A 679 36.70 16.23 -1.61
N ILE A 680 37.24 16.16 -2.83
CA ILE A 680 36.54 16.55 -4.06
C ILE A 680 35.91 15.29 -4.65
N ASN A 681 34.60 15.12 -4.48
CA ASN A 681 33.81 14.07 -5.11
C ASN A 681 32.52 14.70 -5.70
N LEU A 682 31.71 13.91 -6.39
CA LEU A 682 30.48 14.41 -7.05
C LEU A 682 29.51 15.10 -6.07
N PHE A 683 29.53 14.72 -4.80
CA PHE A 683 28.61 15.18 -3.74
C PHE A 683 29.14 16.41 -2.97
N THR A 684 30.42 16.76 -3.13
CA THR A 684 31.03 17.96 -2.53
C THR A 684 31.15 19.13 -3.50
N GLN A 685 30.65 19.02 -4.74
CA GLN A 685 30.83 20.06 -5.77
C GLN A 685 30.05 21.33 -5.45
N GLU A 686 28.76 21.19 -5.16
CA GLU A 686 27.87 22.31 -4.89
C GLU A 686 26.77 21.94 -3.90
N ARG A 687 26.20 22.95 -3.24
CA ARG A 687 25.08 22.80 -2.31
C ARG A 687 24.15 23.99 -2.37
N LYS A 688 22.85 23.72 -2.51
CA LYS A 688 21.81 24.76 -2.44
C LYS A 688 21.46 25.04 -0.99
N VAL A 689 21.56 26.30 -0.60
CA VAL A 689 21.28 26.76 0.77
C VAL A 689 20.33 27.95 0.76
N MET A 690 19.69 28.19 1.90
CA MET A 690 18.93 29.40 2.19
C MET A 690 19.14 29.78 3.66
N LEU A 691 18.88 31.04 3.98
CA LEU A 691 18.98 31.57 5.34
C LEU A 691 17.57 31.79 5.89
N LEU A 692 17.33 31.32 7.11
CA LEU A 692 16.10 31.56 7.87
C LEU A 692 16.41 32.50 9.03
N PHE A 693 15.54 33.48 9.25
CA PHE A 693 15.71 34.51 10.28
C PHE A 693 14.59 34.38 11.31
N PHE A 694 14.96 34.36 12.58
CA PHE A 694 14.04 34.23 13.71
C PHE A 694 14.23 35.39 14.70
N ALA A 695 13.13 35.94 15.19
CA ALA A 695 13.09 36.88 16.31
C ALA A 695 12.12 36.33 17.36
N ASN A 696 12.51 36.33 18.64
CA ASN A 696 11.69 35.76 19.72
C ASN A 696 11.16 34.35 19.41
N GLN A 697 12.01 33.50 18.81
CA GLN A 697 11.70 32.12 18.41
C GLN A 697 10.64 31.94 17.30
N HIS A 698 10.17 33.03 16.68
CA HIS A 698 9.30 32.98 15.50
C HIS A 698 10.07 33.36 14.24
N GLN A 699 9.81 32.66 13.13
CA GLN A 699 10.43 32.99 11.84
C GLN A 699 9.89 34.33 11.35
N VAL A 700 10.77 35.30 11.14
CA VAL A 700 10.42 36.66 10.69
C VAL A 700 10.77 36.91 9.23
N SER A 701 11.76 36.19 8.68
CA SER A 701 12.17 36.35 7.28
C SER A 701 12.93 35.12 6.75
N LYS A 702 13.15 35.08 5.43
CA LYS A 702 14.00 34.08 4.76
C LYS A 702 14.67 34.67 3.52
N SER A 703 15.86 34.17 3.16
CA SER A 703 16.53 34.52 1.92
C SER A 703 16.01 33.71 0.73
N ASP A 704 16.37 34.15 -0.48
CA ASP A 704 16.32 33.29 -1.67
C ASP A 704 17.21 32.05 -1.49
N ILE A 705 16.91 31.01 -2.28
CA ILE A 705 17.77 29.83 -2.41
C ILE A 705 18.95 30.19 -3.32
N PHE A 706 20.17 29.92 -2.87
CA PHE A 706 21.37 30.10 -3.67
C PHE A 706 22.29 28.88 -3.57
N THR A 707 23.05 28.64 -4.64
CA THR A 707 24.01 27.55 -4.71
C THR A 707 25.38 28.03 -4.25
N MET A 708 26.07 27.23 -3.44
CA MET A 708 27.47 27.43 -3.08
C MET A 708 28.32 26.27 -3.59
N GLN A 709 29.44 26.58 -4.24
CA GLN A 709 30.42 25.60 -4.74
C GLN A 709 31.56 25.37 -3.74
N ASN A 710 32.28 24.26 -3.84
CA ASN A 710 33.40 23.98 -2.93
C ASN A 710 34.47 25.08 -2.97
N GLY A 711 34.86 25.59 -1.81
CA GLY A 711 35.80 26.70 -1.66
C GLY A 711 35.20 28.09 -1.89
N GLU A 712 33.92 28.17 -2.28
CA GLU A 712 33.24 29.44 -2.51
C GLU A 712 32.99 30.19 -1.19
N LYS A 713 33.12 31.52 -1.27
CA LYS A 713 32.70 32.44 -0.22
C LYS A 713 31.53 33.27 -0.72
N ALA A 714 30.42 33.21 -0.01
CA ALA A 714 29.26 34.05 -0.30
C ALA A 714 29.14 35.14 0.78
N LEU A 715 28.92 36.38 0.34
CA LEU A 715 28.63 37.51 1.21
C LEU A 715 27.20 37.97 0.94
N LYS A 716 26.39 37.99 1.98
CA LYS A 716 24.99 38.43 1.91
C LYS A 716 24.76 39.48 2.99
N GLU A 717 24.17 40.60 2.59
CA GLU A 717 23.86 41.73 3.47
C GLU A 717 22.37 41.73 3.79
N PHE A 718 22.05 41.98 5.06
CA PHE A 718 20.69 41.98 5.59
C PHE A 718 20.52 43.16 6.55
N THR A 719 19.28 43.50 6.86
CA THR A 719 18.96 44.49 7.88
C THR A 719 18.33 43.82 9.09
N PHE A 720 18.36 44.49 10.24
CA PHE A 720 17.68 44.02 11.44
C PHE A 720 16.15 44.14 11.33
N ASP A 721 15.62 44.89 10.35
CA ASP A 721 14.19 45.09 10.08
C ASP A 721 13.38 45.45 11.36
N GLY A 722 14.01 46.21 12.27
CA GLY A 722 13.40 46.64 13.53
C GLY A 722 13.55 45.69 14.72
N HIS A 723 14.32 44.61 14.61
CA HIS A 723 14.63 43.68 15.72
C HIS A 723 16.01 43.98 16.35
N ASP A 724 16.13 43.96 17.67
CA ASP A 724 17.44 44.16 18.34
C ASP A 724 18.31 42.89 18.35
N GLU A 725 17.69 41.72 18.15
CA GLU A 725 18.35 40.41 18.08
C GLU A 725 17.68 39.54 17.01
N LEU A 726 18.49 38.86 16.21
CA LEU A 726 18.06 37.88 15.21
C LEU A 726 18.87 36.60 15.33
N GLU A 727 18.19 35.45 15.36
CA GLU A 727 18.83 34.16 15.10
C GLU A 727 18.76 33.86 13.61
N VAL A 728 19.92 33.59 13.00
CA VAL A 728 20.02 33.20 11.61
C VAL A 728 20.50 31.76 11.49
N GLN A 729 19.72 30.95 10.79
CA GLN A 729 20.02 29.55 10.51
C GLN A 729 20.33 29.37 9.02
N VAL A 730 21.47 28.73 8.72
CA VAL A 730 21.81 28.25 7.39
C VAL A 730 21.18 26.89 7.21
N VAL A 731 20.33 26.72 6.20
CA VAL A 731 19.67 25.42 5.94
C VAL A 731 19.89 24.97 4.50
N ASP A 732 19.99 23.66 4.31
CA ASP A 732 19.96 23.04 3.00
C ASP A 732 18.59 23.24 2.36
N ALA A 733 18.58 23.81 1.16
CA ALA A 733 17.35 24.18 0.49
C ALA A 733 16.49 22.96 0.08
N ILE A 734 17.13 21.80 -0.13
CA ILE A 734 16.50 20.55 -0.57
C ILE A 734 16.11 19.71 0.64
N THR A 735 17.06 19.39 1.52
CA THR A 735 16.87 18.45 2.64
C THR A 735 16.36 19.09 3.92
N LYS A 736 16.24 20.42 3.94
CA LYS A 736 15.89 21.26 5.10
C LYS A 736 16.79 21.05 6.32
N GLN A 737 17.95 20.41 6.13
CA GLN A 737 18.94 20.21 7.18
C GLN A 737 19.55 21.54 7.60
N GLN A 738 19.54 21.86 8.90
CA GLN A 738 20.32 22.98 9.42
C GLN A 738 21.82 22.66 9.33
N LEU A 739 22.57 23.54 8.68
CA LEU A 739 24.02 23.42 8.42
C LEU A 739 24.84 24.22 9.43
N ASP A 740 24.39 25.44 9.75
CA ASP A 740 25.02 26.30 10.74
C ASP A 740 24.01 27.28 11.33
N ARG A 741 24.35 27.94 12.44
CA ARG A 741 23.56 29.02 13.04
C ARG A 741 24.41 30.08 13.73
N ILE A 742 23.84 31.27 13.89
CA ILE A 742 24.39 32.37 14.69
C ILE A 742 23.26 33.24 15.25
N THR A 743 23.45 33.77 16.46
CA THR A 743 22.63 34.87 17.00
C THR A 743 23.38 36.17 16.77
N ILE A 744 22.67 37.16 16.22
CA ILE A 744 23.20 38.46 15.83
C ILE A 744 22.53 39.51 16.71
N GLN A 745 23.32 40.32 17.41
CA GLN A 745 22.83 41.37 18.29
C GLN A 745 23.20 42.75 17.75
N LYS A 746 22.22 43.65 17.74
CA LYS A 746 22.39 45.04 17.38
C LYS A 746 22.93 45.82 18.57
N ASN A 747 24.02 46.55 18.38
CA ASN A 747 24.54 47.50 19.35
C ASN A 747 24.09 48.92 18.99
N ASN A 748 23.43 49.60 19.93
CA ASN A 748 22.90 50.96 19.79
C ASN A 748 23.87 52.05 20.31
N ASP A 749 25.15 51.73 20.53
CA ASP A 749 26.16 52.72 20.91
C ASP A 749 26.31 53.83 19.83
N ARG A 750 26.19 55.10 20.24
CA ARG A 750 26.28 56.28 19.37
C ARG A 750 27.63 56.31 18.64
N ASP A 751 27.57 56.44 17.31
CA ASP A 751 28.69 56.81 16.46
C ASP A 751 29.32 58.13 16.94
N LEU A 752 30.50 58.06 17.56
CA LEU A 752 31.31 59.20 18.01
C LEU A 752 32.36 59.59 16.94
N GLY A 753 32.10 59.32 15.65
CA GLY A 753 32.96 59.65 14.51
C GLY A 753 33.01 61.14 14.14
N GLY A 754 33.34 62.01 15.10
CA GLY A 754 33.41 63.45 14.89
C GLY A 754 34.10 64.20 16.03
N LEU A 755 35.30 63.76 16.44
CA LEU A 755 36.30 64.54 17.17
C LEU A 755 37.63 63.78 17.10
N PHE A 756 38.47 64.19 16.13
CA PHE A 756 39.95 64.21 16.05
C PHE A 756 40.45 63.91 14.63
#